data_AF-A0A1F8R0X2-F1
#
_entry.id   AF-A0A1F8R0X2-F1
#
_cell.length_a   1.000
_cell.length_b   1.000
_cell.length_c   1.000
_cell.angle_alpha   90.00
_cell.angle_beta   90.00
_cell.angle_gamma   90.00
#
_symmetry.space_group_name_H-M   'P 1'
#
loop_
_entity.id
_entity.type
_entity.pdbx_description
1 polymer ?
#
loop_
_entity_poly.entity_id
_entity_poly.type
_entity_poly.pdbx_seq_one_letter_code
_entity_poly.pdbx_strand_id
1 'polypeptide(L)'
;MAGATKIPADHAGRTNDVCLVCHKRALGPQPTVAPTTAATAAPAAGTTGTGPTFQKDILPIIQQKCAGCHGGTAGLTLTDLPSLLKGGTSGPAIKPGDPDGSLMIQKQTQTHTDTTRKLSDAQLNTIKAWIKAGAPSGTAGASPTATPVKPGEAPKIPHSLTGRENCTSCHQTGANGAPKFPANHEGRTNELCKFCHEMVAVTAAKPAGEGPPHIPHELQGRDNCLACHKDGVGGATKIPASHAGRTNDICKSCHPPAASAPGAETGPRAPVIVPPIPTPIQYPFSPGQHTCVNCHKTLAGKHKEITAAWESSIHATRGVRCPDCHGGDPSATSASAAMSPAAGYIGVPDKQKIPGLCASCHARPELMRQYDIPVDQYAKYLESQHGQLLAQGDLRVATCFDCHDGHGTKQKKDVAAKVYPTNSPALCASCHSDKNLMAPYGIPTNQFELYEKSVHGIALLQKQDMRAPNCATCHGTHGAVPPGFKEVANVCGSCHTATQEAYLKSKHAVGDGPKCVTCHGRYDVTKPTEDLFVGNQPRHCGSCHPANSPIGEQVDQIHRVLTEASTAYEEGEAKVKEAEQRGLIVTVEEGRLRESNTNLITARAVQHTTQLATIEEKTKKSTEISAGVKKAAENAIQETVFRRQAMVVSVAAVLFTVVGLIIAKREMDRAYVERWRRDQRR
;
A
#
# COMPACT_ATOMS: atom_id res chain seq x y z
N MET A 1 2.79 19.85 42.81
CA MET A 1 3.45 18.59 43.23
C MET A 1 2.46 17.45 43.09
N ALA A 2 2.73 16.51 42.17
CA ALA A 2 2.24 15.11 42.12
C ALA A 2 2.50 14.59 40.70
N GLY A 3 3.32 13.54 40.54
CA GLY A 3 3.56 12.92 39.23
C GLY A 3 4.89 12.19 39.02
N ALA A 4 5.59 11.75 40.08
CA ALA A 4 6.75 10.87 39.90
C ALA A 4 6.27 9.41 39.81
N THR A 5 6.44 8.80 38.64
CA THR A 5 6.22 7.37 38.40
C THR A 5 7.23 6.53 39.19
N LYS A 6 6.74 5.48 39.87
CA LYS A 6 7.58 4.51 40.60
C LYS A 6 8.52 3.77 39.64
N ILE A 7 9.75 3.54 40.08
CA ILE A 7 10.76 2.73 39.39
C ILE A 7 10.26 1.28 39.28
N PRO A 8 10.32 0.64 38.09
CA PRO A 8 9.95 -0.76 37.89
C PRO A 8 10.71 -1.75 38.79
N ALA A 9 10.08 -2.86 39.18
CA ALA A 9 10.63 -3.81 40.17
C ALA A 9 11.93 -4.50 39.74
N ASP A 10 12.21 -4.60 38.45
CA ASP A 10 13.45 -5.13 37.86
C ASP A 10 14.66 -4.17 37.96
N HIS A 11 14.44 -2.97 38.53
CA HIS A 11 15.45 -1.94 38.75
C HIS A 11 15.70 -1.65 40.24
N ALA A 12 15.08 -2.41 41.15
CA ALA A 12 15.32 -2.30 42.58
C ALA A 12 16.77 -2.69 42.91
N GLY A 13 17.50 -1.81 43.61
CA GLY A 13 18.88 -2.04 44.06
C GLY A 13 19.98 -1.59 43.10
N ARG A 14 19.65 -0.97 41.96
CA ARG A 14 20.66 -0.37 41.06
C ARG A 14 21.04 1.04 41.54
N THR A 15 22.33 1.33 41.57
CA THR A 15 22.86 2.66 41.98
C THR A 15 22.64 3.69 40.87
N ASN A 16 22.61 4.97 41.23
CA ASN A 16 22.39 6.09 40.29
C ASN A 16 23.36 6.04 39.08
N ASP A 17 24.57 5.55 39.32
CA ASP A 17 25.65 5.40 38.37
C ASP A 17 25.28 4.42 37.24
N VAL A 18 24.58 3.33 37.57
CA VAL A 18 24.09 2.34 36.59
C VAL A 18 22.91 2.90 35.77
N CYS A 19 22.02 3.66 36.40
CA CYS A 19 20.92 4.35 35.71
C CYS A 19 21.44 5.40 34.72
N LEU A 20 22.47 6.15 35.10
CA LEU A 20 23.12 7.16 34.25
C LEU A 20 23.83 6.53 33.05
N VAL A 21 24.43 5.35 33.17
CA VAL A 21 25.11 4.67 32.05
C VAL A 21 24.11 4.15 31.01
N CYS A 22 22.98 3.58 31.42
CA CYS A 22 21.97 3.07 30.49
C CYS A 22 21.17 4.19 29.79
N HIS A 23 20.94 5.33 30.46
CA HIS A 23 20.19 6.46 29.88
C HIS A 23 21.06 7.55 29.22
N LYS A 24 22.40 7.55 29.39
CA LYS A 24 23.33 8.49 28.72
C LYS A 24 23.65 8.20 27.25
N ARG A 25 23.09 7.16 26.63
CA ARG A 25 23.33 6.88 25.20
C ARG A 25 22.58 7.82 24.23
N ALA A 26 21.85 8.81 24.73
CA ALA A 26 21.05 9.73 23.92
C ALA A 26 21.58 11.17 23.80
N LEU A 27 22.55 11.63 24.59
CA LEU A 27 23.10 12.99 24.49
C LEU A 27 24.56 13.03 24.96
N GLY A 28 25.51 13.19 24.04
CA GLY A 28 26.94 13.38 24.31
C GLY A 28 27.40 14.82 24.01
N PRO A 29 28.32 15.40 24.80
CA PRO A 29 28.82 16.77 24.64
C PRO A 29 30.00 16.86 23.66
N GLN A 30 30.11 18.04 23.04
CA GLN A 30 31.19 18.46 22.12
C GLN A 30 32.52 18.67 22.87
N PRO A 31 33.69 18.34 22.27
CA PRO A 31 34.99 18.69 22.83
C PRO A 31 35.42 20.12 22.48
N THR A 32 36.03 20.78 23.48
CA THR A 32 36.67 22.10 23.41
C THR A 32 38.09 22.02 22.86
N VAL A 33 38.51 23.00 22.02
CA VAL A 33 39.91 23.22 21.63
C VAL A 33 40.22 24.73 21.70
N ALA A 34 41.38 25.05 22.29
CA ALA A 34 41.94 26.39 22.53
C ALA A 34 42.50 27.06 21.24
N PRO A 35 42.83 28.38 21.25
CA PRO A 35 42.98 29.16 20.04
C PRO A 35 44.40 29.08 19.48
N THR A 36 44.54 28.53 18.27
CA THR A 36 45.76 28.65 17.46
C THR A 36 45.49 29.66 16.35
N THR A 37 46.29 30.73 16.32
CA THR A 37 46.30 31.75 15.27
C THR A 37 46.61 31.11 13.91
N ALA A 38 45.64 31.12 13.00
CA ALA A 38 45.83 30.78 11.59
C ALA A 38 45.12 31.82 10.72
N ALA A 39 45.84 32.28 9.71
CA ALA A 39 45.52 33.38 8.83
C ALA A 39 44.17 33.23 8.11
N THR A 40 43.52 34.38 7.91
CA THR A 40 42.36 34.57 7.06
C THR A 40 42.65 34.08 5.64
N ALA A 41 42.08 32.94 5.25
CA ALA A 41 41.92 32.55 3.86
C ALA A 41 40.42 32.36 3.59
N ALA A 42 39.93 33.08 2.59
CA ALA A 42 38.54 33.04 2.10
C ALA A 42 38.09 31.60 1.75
N PRO A 43 36.78 31.28 1.80
CA PRO A 43 36.31 30.00 1.31
C PRO A 43 36.60 29.90 -0.18
N ALA A 44 37.52 29.01 -0.56
CA ALA A 44 37.79 28.70 -1.94
C ALA A 44 36.54 28.08 -2.57
N ALA A 45 36.10 28.70 -3.66
CA ALA A 45 35.15 28.17 -4.62
C ALA A 45 35.54 26.75 -5.07
N GLY A 46 34.52 26.00 -5.48
CA GLY A 46 34.59 24.56 -5.75
C GLY A 46 35.77 24.11 -6.60
N THR A 47 36.36 22.98 -6.20
CA THR A 47 37.17 22.16 -7.09
C THR A 47 36.23 21.28 -7.92
N THR A 48 36.02 21.68 -9.17
CA THR A 48 35.55 20.81 -10.24
C THR A 48 36.55 19.66 -10.43
N GLY A 49 36.30 18.52 -9.79
CA GLY A 49 37.04 17.29 -10.01
C GLY A 49 36.44 16.51 -11.17
N THR A 50 37.22 16.23 -12.20
CA THR A 50 36.96 15.30 -13.32
C THR A 50 36.95 13.83 -12.87
N GLY A 51 36.31 13.53 -11.73
CA GLY A 51 36.20 12.21 -11.14
C GLY A 51 34.76 11.69 -11.11
N PRO A 52 34.55 10.40 -10.83
CA PRO A 52 33.20 9.83 -10.73
C PRO A 52 32.44 10.45 -9.55
N THR A 53 31.11 10.53 -9.63
CA THR A 53 30.21 11.08 -8.59
C THR A 53 29.18 10.07 -8.14
N PHE A 54 28.62 10.24 -6.94
CA PHE A 54 27.67 9.27 -6.39
C PHE A 54 26.44 9.12 -7.29
N GLN A 55 25.79 10.22 -7.65
CA GLN A 55 24.51 10.19 -8.37
C GLN A 55 24.64 9.65 -9.80
N LYS A 56 25.73 10.00 -10.50
CA LYS A 56 25.92 9.66 -11.92
C LYS A 56 26.55 8.28 -12.11
N ASP A 57 27.59 7.97 -11.34
CA ASP A 57 28.50 6.87 -11.68
C ASP A 57 28.40 5.70 -10.70
N ILE A 58 27.98 5.94 -9.45
CA ILE A 58 28.00 4.93 -8.38
C ILE A 58 26.60 4.37 -8.08
N LEU A 59 25.60 5.24 -7.98
CA LEU A 59 24.22 4.85 -7.68
C LEU A 59 23.64 3.84 -8.68
N PRO A 60 23.85 3.95 -10.01
CA PRO A 60 23.38 2.95 -10.96
C PRO A 60 24.00 1.56 -10.73
N ILE A 61 25.30 1.50 -10.37
CA ILE A 61 25.99 0.24 -10.07
C ILE A 61 25.38 -0.41 -8.82
N ILE A 62 25.12 0.39 -7.78
CA ILE A 62 24.50 -0.08 -6.53
C ILE A 62 23.06 -0.54 -6.77
N GLN A 63 22.27 0.22 -7.55
CA GLN A 63 20.89 -0.13 -7.88
C GLN A 63 20.81 -1.46 -8.65
N GLN A 64 21.74 -1.67 -9.57
CA GLN A 64 21.77 -2.89 -10.38
C GLN A 64 22.21 -4.12 -9.59
N LYS A 65 23.18 -3.98 -8.66
CA LYS A 65 23.88 -5.13 -8.06
C LYS A 65 23.62 -5.36 -6.57
N CYS A 66 23.20 -4.34 -5.83
CA CYS A 66 23.15 -4.39 -4.36
C CYS A 66 21.80 -3.97 -3.76
N ALA A 67 21.06 -3.05 -4.41
CA ALA A 67 19.83 -2.49 -3.86
C ALA A 67 18.68 -3.49 -3.71
N GLY A 68 18.69 -4.59 -4.46
CA GLY A 68 17.68 -5.66 -4.34
C GLY A 68 17.64 -6.32 -2.95
N CYS A 69 18.75 -6.28 -2.20
CA CYS A 69 18.82 -6.83 -0.83
C CYS A 69 19.22 -5.77 0.21
N HIS A 70 20.01 -4.77 -0.17
CA HIS A 70 20.49 -3.69 0.73
C HIS A 70 19.79 -2.34 0.45
N GLY A 71 18.49 -2.39 0.13
CA GLY A 71 17.63 -1.24 -0.15
C GLY A 71 16.64 -0.89 0.97
N GLY A 72 16.76 -1.49 2.16
CA GLY A 72 15.98 -1.10 3.35
C GLY A 72 15.41 -2.22 4.23
N THR A 73 15.50 -3.49 3.83
CA THR A 73 14.82 -4.61 4.53
C THR A 73 15.73 -5.48 5.43
N ALA A 74 17.04 -5.22 5.46
CA ALA A 74 18.02 -6.10 6.14
C ALA A 74 19.07 -5.34 7.01
N GLY A 75 18.74 -4.16 7.54
CA GLY A 75 19.63 -3.43 8.48
C GLY A 75 20.85 -2.73 7.86
N LEU A 76 20.96 -2.73 6.53
CA LEU A 76 21.94 -1.97 5.75
C LEU A 76 21.27 -1.39 4.51
N THR A 77 21.40 -0.07 4.32
CA THR A 77 20.85 0.66 3.16
C THR A 77 22.00 1.29 2.38
N LEU A 78 22.09 1.03 1.08
CA LEU A 78 23.16 1.52 0.21
C LEU A 78 22.68 2.47 -0.90
N THR A 79 21.38 2.73 -0.99
CA THR A 79 20.76 3.47 -2.11
C THR A 79 20.89 4.99 -2.02
N ASP A 80 21.50 5.51 -0.96
CA ASP A 80 21.80 6.92 -0.78
C ASP A 80 23.14 7.10 -0.07
N LEU A 81 23.85 8.18 -0.39
CA LEU A 81 25.19 8.45 0.14
C LEU A 81 25.23 8.58 1.67
N PRO A 82 24.28 9.28 2.32
CA PRO A 82 24.21 9.30 3.79
C PRO A 82 24.14 7.90 4.42
N SER A 83 23.33 6.99 3.86
CA SER A 83 23.22 5.62 4.36
C SER A 83 24.50 4.79 4.13
N LEU A 84 25.20 4.99 3.01
CA LEU A 84 26.52 4.38 2.74
C LEU A 84 27.60 4.83 3.74
N LEU A 85 27.62 6.12 4.08
CA LEU A 85 28.55 6.70 5.05
C LEU A 85 28.23 6.24 6.48
N LYS A 86 26.94 6.08 6.80
CA LYS A 86 26.50 5.53 8.09
C LYS A 86 26.84 4.05 8.23
N GLY A 87 26.66 3.27 7.17
CA GLY A 87 26.90 1.82 7.15
C GLY A 87 25.96 1.03 8.05
N GLY A 88 26.34 -0.22 8.33
CA GLY A 88 25.55 -1.17 9.12
C GLY A 88 26.17 -1.46 10.48
N THR A 89 25.78 -2.58 11.11
CA THR A 89 26.32 -3.00 12.42
C THR A 89 27.83 -3.28 12.41
N SER A 90 28.42 -3.55 11.24
CA SER A 90 29.86 -3.75 11.08
C SER A 90 30.66 -2.44 10.85
N GLY A 91 29.99 -1.28 10.84
CA GLY A 91 30.61 0.03 10.60
C GLY A 91 30.27 0.63 9.23
N PRO A 92 30.87 1.80 8.88
CA PRO A 92 30.65 2.51 7.62
C PRO A 92 30.91 1.61 6.40
N ALA A 93 29.99 1.62 5.42
CA ALA A 93 30.18 0.84 4.20
C ALA A 93 31.32 1.40 3.34
N ILE A 94 31.53 2.72 3.40
CA ILE A 94 32.68 3.42 2.81
C ILE A 94 33.31 4.41 3.79
N LYS A 95 34.60 4.68 3.58
CA LYS A 95 35.35 5.75 4.25
C LYS A 95 35.88 6.71 3.17
N PRO A 96 35.34 7.93 3.07
CA PRO A 96 35.83 8.91 2.11
C PRO A 96 37.34 9.13 2.24
N GLY A 97 38.05 9.12 1.10
CA GLY A 97 39.51 9.24 1.02
C GLY A 97 40.27 7.93 1.21
N ASP A 98 39.63 6.87 1.72
CA ASP A 98 40.29 5.59 2.06
C ASP A 98 39.57 4.38 1.43
N PRO A 99 39.87 4.05 0.16
CA PRO A 99 39.27 2.90 -0.53
C PRO A 99 39.61 1.55 0.12
N ASP A 100 40.83 1.37 0.61
CA ASP A 100 41.29 0.08 1.12
C ASP A 100 40.77 -0.18 2.56
N GLY A 101 40.53 0.87 3.34
CA GLY A 101 39.83 0.81 4.62
C GLY A 101 38.30 0.80 4.54
N SER A 102 37.72 0.82 3.34
CA SER A 102 36.27 0.78 3.10
C SER A 102 35.72 -0.64 3.05
N LEU A 103 34.75 -0.97 3.93
CA LEU A 103 34.21 -2.33 4.06
C LEU A 103 33.60 -2.87 2.76
N MET A 104 32.94 -2.03 1.97
CA MET A 104 32.38 -2.43 0.68
C MET A 104 33.47 -2.94 -0.28
N ILE A 105 34.64 -2.30 -0.32
CA ILE A 105 35.76 -2.72 -1.17
C ILE A 105 36.37 -4.00 -0.65
N GLN A 106 36.57 -4.12 0.67
CA GLN A 106 37.10 -5.34 1.29
C GLN A 106 36.20 -6.55 1.02
N LYS A 107 34.88 -6.39 1.08
CA LYS A 107 33.94 -7.48 0.83
C LYS A 107 33.88 -7.91 -0.63
N GLN A 108 34.02 -6.97 -1.57
CA GLN A 108 34.05 -7.26 -3.02
C GLN A 108 35.40 -7.79 -3.53
N THR A 109 36.47 -7.61 -2.75
CA THR A 109 37.82 -8.12 -3.08
C THR A 109 38.11 -9.48 -2.45
N GLN A 110 37.27 -9.97 -1.53
CA GLN A 110 37.35 -11.33 -1.00
C GLN A 110 36.97 -12.37 -2.07
N THR A 111 37.64 -13.52 -2.06
CA THR A 111 37.37 -14.64 -2.97
C THR A 111 36.10 -15.35 -2.54
N HIS A 112 35.04 -15.29 -3.36
CA HIS A 112 33.76 -15.97 -3.12
C HIS A 112 33.48 -16.98 -4.24
N THR A 113 32.81 -18.07 -3.91
CA THR A 113 32.41 -19.12 -4.88
C THR A 113 31.19 -18.73 -5.73
N ASP A 114 30.44 -17.69 -5.32
CA ASP A 114 29.34 -17.11 -6.10
C ASP A 114 29.81 -15.83 -6.84
N THR A 115 29.94 -15.92 -8.16
CA THR A 115 30.41 -14.84 -9.04
C THR A 115 29.29 -13.94 -9.56
N THR A 116 28.01 -14.30 -9.34
CA THR A 116 26.87 -13.57 -9.94
C THR A 116 26.69 -12.15 -9.40
N ARG A 117 27.26 -11.89 -8.22
CA ARG A 117 27.12 -10.62 -7.45
C ARG A 117 28.45 -9.87 -7.28
N LYS A 118 29.53 -10.36 -7.91
CA LYS A 118 30.84 -9.71 -7.92
C LYS A 118 30.83 -8.53 -8.90
N LEU A 119 31.34 -7.38 -8.47
CA LEU A 119 31.54 -6.24 -9.36
C LEU A 119 32.64 -6.56 -10.38
N SER A 120 32.49 -6.06 -11.62
CA SER A 120 33.59 -6.13 -12.58
C SER A 120 34.75 -5.26 -12.12
N ASP A 121 35.97 -5.57 -12.57
CA ASP A 121 37.17 -4.80 -12.19
C ASP A 121 37.02 -3.32 -12.58
N ALA A 122 36.35 -3.02 -13.69
CA ALA A 122 36.03 -1.66 -14.10
C ALA A 122 35.06 -0.97 -13.12
N GLN A 123 33.99 -1.64 -12.70
CA GLN A 123 33.04 -1.08 -11.73
C GLN A 123 33.67 -0.88 -10.36
N LEU A 124 34.48 -1.84 -9.91
CA LEU A 124 35.19 -1.76 -8.64
C LEU A 124 36.23 -0.64 -8.65
N ASN A 125 36.95 -0.45 -9.75
CA ASN A 125 37.91 0.64 -9.91
C ASN A 125 37.23 2.02 -9.94
N THR A 126 36.05 2.14 -10.56
CA THR A 126 35.25 3.37 -10.52
C THR A 126 34.83 3.72 -9.09
N ILE A 127 34.40 2.74 -8.29
CA ILE A 127 34.04 2.96 -6.88
C ILE A 127 35.27 3.32 -6.04
N LYS A 128 36.42 2.64 -6.24
CA LYS A 128 37.67 2.97 -5.54
C LYS A 128 38.14 4.40 -5.87
N ALA A 129 38.08 4.81 -7.13
CA ALA A 129 38.45 6.15 -7.56
C ALA A 129 37.53 7.21 -6.95
N TRP A 130 36.23 6.96 -6.91
CA TRP A 130 35.24 7.84 -6.25
C TRP A 130 35.45 7.96 -4.74
N ILE A 131 35.70 6.85 -4.05
CA ILE A 131 36.00 6.87 -2.61
C ILE A 131 37.29 7.66 -2.36
N LYS A 132 38.34 7.41 -3.15
CA LYS A 132 39.63 8.14 -3.04
C LYS A 132 39.46 9.64 -3.24
N ALA A 133 38.52 10.05 -4.10
CA ALA A 133 38.17 11.45 -4.36
C ALA A 133 37.32 12.10 -3.25
N GLY A 134 37.09 11.43 -2.12
CA GLY A 134 36.31 11.97 -1.00
C GLY A 134 34.81 11.71 -1.10
N ALA A 135 34.40 10.73 -1.91
CA ALA A 135 33.01 10.33 -2.12
C ALA A 135 32.07 11.51 -2.46
N PRO A 136 32.39 12.34 -3.47
CA PRO A 136 31.57 13.49 -3.84
C PRO A 136 30.15 13.05 -4.21
N SER A 137 29.16 13.70 -3.60
CA SER A 137 27.73 13.43 -3.83
C SER A 137 27.32 13.75 -5.27
N GLY A 138 27.88 14.83 -5.82
CA GLY A 138 27.32 15.52 -6.98
C GLY A 138 25.96 16.11 -6.57
N THR A 139 25.93 17.36 -6.11
CA THR A 139 24.67 18.00 -5.73
C THR A 139 23.70 18.03 -6.91
N ALA A 140 22.44 17.67 -6.64
CA ALA A 140 21.32 17.87 -7.54
C ALA A 140 21.14 19.37 -7.80
N GLY A 141 21.71 19.85 -8.90
CA GLY A 141 21.68 21.22 -9.35
C GLY A 141 22.73 21.38 -10.46
N ALA A 142 22.25 21.50 -11.70
CA ALA A 142 22.99 21.49 -12.97
C ALA A 142 23.30 20.09 -13.57
N SER A 143 22.37 19.62 -14.42
CA SER A 143 22.67 18.70 -15.52
C SER A 143 23.74 19.30 -16.44
N PRO A 144 24.75 18.53 -16.91
CA PRO A 144 25.65 18.99 -17.96
C PRO A 144 24.96 18.90 -19.31
N THR A 145 24.72 20.05 -19.91
CA THR A 145 24.29 20.23 -21.30
C THR A 145 25.37 19.67 -22.23
N ALA A 146 25.20 18.45 -22.73
CA ALA A 146 25.44 18.24 -24.15
C ALA A 146 24.29 18.97 -24.86
N THR A 147 24.61 19.80 -25.85
CA THR A 147 23.60 20.58 -26.59
C THR A 147 22.43 19.66 -26.96
N PRO A 148 21.20 19.91 -26.47
CA PRO A 148 20.13 18.96 -26.65
C PRO A 148 19.66 19.01 -28.09
N VAL A 149 19.84 17.92 -28.82
CA VAL A 149 18.93 17.60 -29.92
C VAL A 149 17.59 17.29 -29.26
N LYS A 150 16.51 17.92 -29.73
CA LYS A 150 15.16 17.77 -29.17
C LYS A 150 14.73 16.29 -29.16
N PRO A 151 13.95 15.83 -28.17
CA PRO A 151 13.41 14.48 -28.16
C PRO A 151 12.55 14.24 -29.42
N GLY A 152 13.01 13.34 -30.29
CA GLY A 152 12.33 12.96 -31.53
C GLY A 152 13.09 13.22 -32.84
N GLU A 153 14.26 13.87 -32.82
CA GLU A 153 15.04 14.15 -34.05
C GLU A 153 16.35 13.34 -34.08
N ALA A 154 16.60 12.65 -35.19
CA ALA A 154 17.79 11.82 -35.35
C ALA A 154 19.04 12.69 -35.61
N PRO A 155 20.18 12.42 -34.96
CA PRO A 155 21.39 13.22 -35.14
C PRO A 155 22.01 13.01 -36.53
N LYS A 156 22.59 14.04 -37.15
CA LYS A 156 23.21 13.92 -38.49
C LYS A 156 24.42 12.97 -38.47
N ILE A 157 24.62 12.23 -39.56
CA ILE A 157 25.78 11.35 -39.73
C ILE A 157 27.04 12.22 -39.85
N PRO A 158 28.03 12.10 -38.95
CA PRO A 158 29.17 13.00 -38.90
C PRO A 158 30.29 12.66 -39.91
N HIS A 159 30.07 11.68 -40.81
CA HIS A 159 31.05 11.19 -41.78
C HIS A 159 30.39 10.89 -43.14
N SER A 160 31.18 10.89 -44.22
CA SER A 160 30.69 10.54 -45.56
C SER A 160 30.27 9.06 -45.65
N LEU A 161 29.27 8.79 -46.50
CA LEU A 161 28.73 7.45 -46.75
C LEU A 161 29.30 6.79 -48.01
N THR A 162 30.05 7.51 -48.84
CA THR A 162 30.63 6.97 -50.07
C THR A 162 31.62 5.85 -49.76
N GLY A 163 31.30 4.62 -50.17
CA GLY A 163 32.06 3.40 -49.87
C GLY A 163 31.86 2.84 -48.46
N ARG A 164 30.87 3.34 -47.70
CA ARG A 164 30.54 2.92 -46.31
C ARG A 164 29.02 2.81 -46.12
N GLU A 165 28.35 2.19 -47.08
CA GLU A 165 26.89 2.14 -47.15
C GLU A 165 26.26 1.11 -46.20
N ASN A 166 27.07 0.20 -45.64
CA ASN A 166 26.64 -0.85 -44.72
C ASN A 166 26.96 -0.50 -43.26
N CYS A 167 26.04 0.23 -42.62
CA CYS A 167 26.20 0.81 -41.30
C CYS A 167 26.40 -0.23 -40.18
N THR A 168 25.76 -1.40 -40.31
CA THR A 168 25.82 -2.47 -39.29
C THR A 168 27.22 -3.07 -39.17
N SER A 169 28.02 -3.06 -40.24
CA SER A 169 29.38 -3.62 -40.25
C SER A 169 30.32 -3.00 -39.21
N CYS A 170 30.14 -1.71 -38.90
CA CYS A 170 30.93 -0.99 -37.89
C CYS A 170 30.16 -0.77 -36.59
N HIS A 171 28.89 -0.36 -36.67
CA HIS A 171 28.14 0.10 -35.50
C HIS A 171 27.42 -1.02 -34.72
N GLN A 172 27.28 -2.23 -35.27
CA GLN A 172 26.68 -3.35 -34.53
C GLN A 172 27.62 -3.90 -33.47
N THR A 173 28.91 -4.01 -33.81
CA THR A 173 29.96 -4.54 -32.93
C THR A 173 30.80 -3.43 -32.29
N GLY A 174 30.67 -2.19 -32.76
CA GLY A 174 31.50 -1.05 -32.35
C GLY A 174 32.93 -1.12 -32.89
N ALA A 175 33.11 -1.78 -34.04
CA ALA A 175 34.41 -1.95 -34.67
C ALA A 175 35.04 -0.58 -35.02
N ASN A 176 36.37 -0.49 -34.92
CA ASN A 176 37.15 0.72 -35.19
C ASN A 176 36.73 1.96 -34.36
N GLY A 177 36.21 1.73 -33.15
CA GLY A 177 35.81 2.81 -32.24
C GLY A 177 34.46 3.44 -32.59
N ALA A 178 33.70 2.84 -33.51
CA ALA A 178 32.35 3.29 -33.81
C ALA A 178 31.42 3.10 -32.60
N PRO A 179 30.58 4.09 -32.25
CA PRO A 179 29.60 3.93 -31.19
C PRO A 179 28.60 2.82 -31.55
N LYS A 180 28.33 1.93 -30.59
CA LYS A 180 27.35 0.86 -30.77
C LYS A 180 25.93 1.43 -30.89
N PHE A 181 25.09 0.74 -31.65
CA PHE A 181 23.68 1.13 -31.74
C PHE A 181 23.03 1.17 -30.36
N PRO A 182 22.16 2.17 -30.10
CA PRO A 182 21.30 2.16 -28.93
C PRO A 182 20.43 0.90 -28.91
N ALA A 183 20.12 0.38 -27.72
CA ALA A 183 19.36 -0.88 -27.58
C ALA A 183 17.98 -0.86 -28.28
N ASN A 184 17.35 0.31 -28.43
CA ASN A 184 16.10 0.48 -29.15
C ASN A 184 16.25 0.58 -30.69
N HIS A 185 17.46 0.36 -31.22
CA HIS A 185 17.79 0.36 -32.66
C HIS A 185 18.21 -1.02 -33.17
N GLU A 186 18.15 -2.05 -32.32
CA GLU A 186 18.45 -3.42 -32.68
C GLU A 186 17.47 -3.93 -33.76
N GLY A 187 18.01 -4.56 -34.81
CA GLY A 187 17.22 -5.11 -35.94
C GLY A 187 16.83 -4.12 -37.05
N ARG A 188 17.27 -2.85 -37.00
CA ARG A 188 17.00 -1.87 -38.06
C ARG A 188 17.89 -2.09 -39.30
N THR A 189 17.35 -1.81 -40.49
CA THR A 189 18.06 -1.96 -41.77
C THR A 189 18.87 -0.69 -42.10
N ASN A 190 19.92 -0.82 -42.93
CA ASN A 190 20.73 0.32 -43.37
C ASN A 190 19.90 1.42 -44.05
N GLU A 191 18.81 1.03 -44.70
CA GLU A 191 17.94 1.95 -45.46
C GLU A 191 17.04 2.75 -44.51
N LEU A 192 16.60 2.14 -43.41
CA LEU A 192 15.90 2.85 -42.34
C LEU A 192 16.84 3.80 -41.58
N CYS A 193 18.11 3.42 -41.44
CA CYS A 193 19.13 4.28 -40.83
C CYS A 193 19.41 5.53 -41.68
N LYS A 194 19.63 5.37 -43.00
CA LYS A 194 19.82 6.52 -43.91
C LYS A 194 18.61 7.44 -43.89
N PHE A 195 17.40 6.87 -43.97
CA PHE A 195 16.16 7.63 -43.95
C PHE A 195 16.01 8.53 -42.71
N CYS A 196 16.25 8.00 -41.51
CA CYS A 196 16.12 8.80 -40.28
C CYS A 196 17.25 9.83 -40.14
N HIS A 197 18.47 9.51 -40.53
CA HIS A 197 19.64 10.37 -40.26
C HIS A 197 19.96 11.37 -41.40
N GLU A 198 19.34 11.25 -42.57
CA GLU A 198 19.56 12.12 -43.75
C GLU A 198 18.42 13.13 -43.99
N MET A 199 17.32 13.06 -43.23
CA MET A 199 16.08 13.84 -43.40
C MET A 199 16.15 15.37 -43.16
N VAL A 200 17.34 15.99 -43.11
CA VAL A 200 17.50 17.46 -42.93
C VAL A 200 17.83 18.20 -44.23
N ALA A 201 17.95 17.50 -45.36
CA ALA A 201 17.98 18.16 -46.67
C ALA A 201 16.64 17.93 -47.37
N VAL A 202 16.07 18.98 -47.95
CA VAL A 202 14.77 19.02 -48.65
C VAL A 202 13.57 19.30 -47.73
N THR A 203 13.32 20.58 -47.44
CA THR A 203 12.14 21.29 -47.99
C THR A 203 12.07 22.72 -47.45
N ALA A 204 12.06 23.66 -48.39
CA ALA A 204 11.60 25.02 -48.17
C ALA A 204 10.07 25.05 -47.97
N ALA A 205 9.62 25.99 -47.14
CA ALA A 205 8.27 26.56 -47.06
C ALA A 205 7.08 25.66 -46.63
N LYS A 206 6.79 25.64 -45.32
CA LYS A 206 5.41 25.70 -44.75
C LYS A 206 5.46 26.10 -43.26
N PRO A 207 4.45 26.79 -42.69
CA PRO A 207 4.54 27.35 -41.34
C PRO A 207 4.63 26.26 -40.28
N ALA A 208 5.39 26.55 -39.23
CA ALA A 208 5.62 25.67 -38.11
C ALA A 208 4.35 25.48 -37.26
N GLY A 209 4.08 24.22 -36.91
CA GLY A 209 3.07 23.83 -35.93
C GLY A 209 2.12 22.78 -36.49
N GLU A 210 2.41 21.51 -36.18
CA GLU A 210 1.51 20.35 -36.05
C GLU A 210 2.19 19.10 -36.62
N GLY A 211 2.74 18.28 -35.71
CA GLY A 211 3.05 16.88 -35.99
C GLY A 211 1.76 16.06 -36.19
N PRO A 212 1.87 14.74 -36.40
CA PRO A 212 0.69 13.90 -36.53
C PRO A 212 -0.20 14.03 -35.27
N PRO A 213 -1.53 14.14 -35.42
CA PRO A 213 -2.43 14.39 -34.30
C PRO A 213 -2.35 13.27 -33.26
N HIS A 214 -2.49 13.60 -31.98
CA HIS A 214 -2.40 12.60 -30.91
C HIS A 214 -3.62 11.68 -30.88
N ILE A 215 -3.43 10.48 -30.33
CA ILE A 215 -4.55 9.56 -30.10
C ILE A 215 -5.37 10.11 -28.92
N PRO A 216 -6.64 10.51 -29.14
CA PRO A 216 -7.44 11.22 -28.13
C PRO A 216 -8.03 10.28 -27.07
N HIS A 217 -7.74 8.98 -27.15
CA HIS A 217 -8.28 7.94 -26.28
C HIS A 217 -7.18 6.98 -25.82
N GLU A 218 -7.37 6.37 -24.65
CA GLU A 218 -6.40 5.40 -24.12
C GLU A 218 -6.37 4.10 -24.93
N LEU A 219 -5.16 3.57 -25.12
CA LEU A 219 -4.88 2.38 -25.94
C LEU A 219 -5.00 1.04 -25.20
N GLN A 220 -5.30 1.03 -23.89
CA GLN A 220 -5.31 -0.20 -23.09
C GLN A 220 -6.44 -1.16 -23.51
N GLY A 221 -6.15 -2.07 -24.45
CA GLY A 221 -7.09 -3.00 -25.08
C GLY A 221 -7.71 -2.50 -26.41
N ARG A 222 -7.23 -1.37 -26.95
CA ARG A 222 -7.68 -0.74 -28.21
C ARG A 222 -6.50 -0.42 -29.14
N ASP A 223 -5.56 -1.34 -29.21
CA ASP A 223 -4.29 -1.24 -29.94
C ASP A 223 -4.38 -1.69 -31.40
N ASN A 224 -5.52 -2.26 -31.83
CA ASN A 224 -5.85 -2.55 -33.22
C ASN A 224 -6.63 -1.39 -33.88
N CYS A 225 -5.94 -0.30 -34.18
CA CYS A 225 -6.48 0.93 -34.77
C CYS A 225 -7.26 0.71 -36.07
N LEU A 226 -6.81 -0.21 -36.93
CA LEU A 226 -7.45 -0.54 -38.20
C LEU A 226 -8.86 -1.14 -38.04
N ALA A 227 -9.17 -1.75 -36.89
CA ALA A 227 -10.48 -2.35 -36.65
C ALA A 227 -11.63 -1.35 -36.64
N CYS A 228 -11.36 -0.08 -36.30
CA CYS A 228 -12.37 0.98 -36.27
C CYS A 228 -12.13 2.06 -37.31
N HIS A 229 -10.86 2.46 -37.53
CA HIS A 229 -10.55 3.60 -38.40
C HIS A 229 -10.48 3.26 -39.90
N LYS A 230 -10.33 1.99 -40.28
CA LYS A 230 -10.31 1.59 -41.70
C LYS A 230 -11.63 1.92 -42.39
N ASP A 231 -12.73 1.51 -41.78
CA ASP A 231 -14.08 1.66 -42.34
C ASP A 231 -14.92 2.73 -41.61
N GLY A 232 -14.35 3.37 -40.58
CA GLY A 232 -15.00 4.42 -39.78
C GLY A 232 -16.11 3.89 -38.88
N VAL A 233 -15.93 2.67 -38.36
CA VAL A 233 -16.91 1.98 -37.51
C VAL A 233 -17.11 2.74 -36.21
N GLY A 234 -18.38 2.94 -35.81
CA GLY A 234 -18.72 3.62 -34.55
C GLY A 234 -18.44 5.13 -34.53
N GLY A 235 -18.35 5.78 -35.70
CA GLY A 235 -18.07 7.22 -35.80
C GLY A 235 -16.59 7.58 -35.73
N ALA A 236 -15.70 6.58 -35.74
CA ALA A 236 -14.26 6.80 -35.81
C ALA A 236 -13.87 7.48 -37.14
N THR A 237 -12.98 8.46 -37.08
CA THR A 237 -12.49 9.16 -38.29
C THR A 237 -11.81 8.17 -39.22
N LYS A 238 -12.20 8.14 -40.50
CA LYS A 238 -11.61 7.24 -41.49
C LYS A 238 -10.16 7.59 -41.77
N ILE A 239 -9.32 6.57 -41.98
CA ILE A 239 -7.91 6.75 -42.31
C ILE A 239 -7.79 7.49 -43.65
N PRO A 240 -7.02 8.59 -43.72
CA PRO A 240 -6.81 9.32 -44.96
C PRO A 240 -6.21 8.43 -46.07
N ALA A 241 -6.53 8.69 -47.33
CA ALA A 241 -6.01 7.90 -48.45
C ALA A 241 -4.47 7.84 -48.51
N SER A 242 -3.78 8.89 -48.06
CA SER A 242 -2.31 8.94 -47.94
C SER A 242 -1.73 7.98 -46.88
N HIS A 243 -2.59 7.34 -46.09
CA HIS A 243 -2.25 6.42 -45.00
C HIS A 243 -2.71 4.99 -45.28
N ALA A 244 -3.18 4.71 -46.50
CA ALA A 244 -3.57 3.37 -46.92
C ALA A 244 -2.40 2.37 -46.79
N GLY A 245 -2.69 1.18 -46.26
CA GLY A 245 -1.71 0.09 -46.12
C GLY A 245 -0.81 0.15 -44.88
N ARG A 246 -0.97 1.15 -44.00
CA ARG A 246 -0.18 1.24 -42.76
C ARG A 246 -0.69 0.28 -41.68
N THR A 247 0.24 -0.32 -40.94
CA THR A 247 -0.05 -1.27 -39.86
C THR A 247 -0.24 -0.55 -38.51
N ASN A 248 -0.88 -1.20 -37.54
CA ASN A 248 -1.16 -0.60 -36.22
C ASN A 248 0.10 -0.11 -35.50
N ASP A 249 1.24 -0.79 -35.66
CA ASP A 249 2.49 -0.39 -35.02
C ASP A 249 3.05 0.90 -35.62
N ILE A 250 2.88 1.11 -36.93
CA ILE A 250 3.22 2.36 -37.62
C ILE A 250 2.29 3.49 -37.17
N CYS A 251 1.01 3.19 -36.94
CA CYS A 251 0.06 4.18 -36.41
C CYS A 251 0.48 4.64 -35.01
N LYS A 252 0.81 3.71 -34.10
CA LYS A 252 1.24 4.01 -32.72
C LYS A 252 2.58 4.76 -32.66
N SER A 253 3.47 4.55 -33.62
CA SER A 253 4.76 5.27 -33.66
C SER A 253 4.62 6.72 -34.11
N CYS A 254 3.64 7.03 -34.96
CA CYS A 254 3.44 8.38 -35.49
C CYS A 254 2.39 9.18 -34.71
N HIS A 255 1.38 8.51 -34.16
CA HIS A 255 0.35 9.12 -33.32
C HIS A 255 0.60 8.71 -31.85
N PRO A 256 1.40 9.47 -31.09
CA PRO A 256 1.68 9.11 -29.70
C PRO A 256 0.45 9.35 -28.81
N PRO A 257 0.30 8.58 -27.71
CA PRO A 257 -0.71 8.84 -26.69
C PRO A 257 -0.50 10.24 -26.11
N ALA A 258 -1.58 10.95 -25.80
CA ALA A 258 -1.54 12.36 -25.39
C ALA A 258 -0.64 12.67 -24.16
N ALA A 259 -0.20 11.66 -23.40
CA ALA A 259 0.65 11.83 -22.22
C ALA A 259 2.16 11.96 -22.50
N SER A 260 2.63 11.94 -23.76
CA SER A 260 4.07 11.75 -24.04
C SER A 260 4.73 12.76 -25.01
N ALA A 261 4.24 13.99 -25.15
CA ALA A 261 4.92 15.03 -25.96
C ALA A 261 5.55 16.13 -25.08
N PRO A 262 6.87 16.40 -25.17
CA PRO A 262 7.49 17.52 -24.48
C PRO A 262 7.25 18.82 -25.26
N GLY A 263 6.33 19.64 -24.77
CA GLY A 263 6.15 21.04 -25.22
C GLY A 263 4.78 21.44 -25.76
N ALA A 264 3.77 20.56 -25.76
CA ALA A 264 2.40 20.96 -26.10
C ALA A 264 1.63 21.40 -24.85
N GLU A 265 1.35 22.69 -24.76
CA GLU A 265 0.35 23.26 -23.87
C GLU A 265 -1.05 22.75 -24.27
N THR A 266 -1.41 21.56 -23.80
CA THR A 266 -2.82 21.18 -23.63
C THR A 266 -2.95 20.43 -22.31
N GLY A 267 -2.76 21.15 -21.21
CA GLY A 267 -3.51 20.80 -20.02
C GLY A 267 -5.01 21.00 -20.34
N PRO A 268 -5.94 20.28 -19.68
CA PRO A 268 -7.24 20.89 -19.44
C PRO A 268 -6.92 22.29 -18.91
N ARG A 269 -7.54 23.34 -19.49
CA ARG A 269 -7.38 24.74 -19.02
C ARG A 269 -7.23 24.65 -17.52
N ALA A 270 -6.01 24.93 -17.03
CA ALA A 270 -5.60 24.47 -15.72
C ALA A 270 -6.77 24.76 -14.77
N PRO A 271 -7.20 23.80 -13.89
CA PRO A 271 -7.85 24.22 -12.66
C PRO A 271 -7.04 25.42 -12.24
N VAL A 272 -7.68 26.56 -11.99
CA VAL A 272 -6.96 27.69 -11.42
C VAL A 272 -6.21 27.09 -10.25
N ILE A 273 -4.90 26.84 -10.43
CA ILE A 273 -4.00 26.58 -9.34
C ILE A 273 -4.04 27.96 -8.77
N VAL A 274 -4.97 28.18 -7.83
CA VAL A 274 -4.87 29.27 -6.91
C VAL A 274 -3.47 29.00 -6.36
N PRO A 275 -2.46 29.80 -6.74
CA PRO A 275 -1.13 29.60 -6.20
C PRO A 275 -1.34 29.48 -4.70
N PRO A 276 -0.73 28.48 -4.01
CA PRO A 276 -0.90 28.32 -2.58
C PRO A 276 -0.79 29.70 -1.98
N ILE A 277 -1.88 30.18 -1.35
CA ILE A 277 -1.95 31.57 -0.88
C ILE A 277 -0.63 31.80 -0.15
N PRO A 278 0.18 32.79 -0.57
CA PRO A 278 1.45 33.02 0.06
C PRO A 278 1.17 33.46 1.49
N THR A 279 1.33 32.55 2.43
CA THR A 279 1.59 32.95 3.81
C THR A 279 2.76 32.08 4.28
N PRO A 280 3.83 32.77 4.68
CA PRO A 280 3.76 33.65 5.83
C PRO A 280 3.94 35.12 5.48
N ILE A 281 2.94 35.93 5.82
CA ILE A 281 3.23 37.24 6.38
C ILE A 281 4.00 36.90 7.67
N GLN A 282 5.31 37.13 7.67
CA GLN A 282 6.10 37.03 8.88
C GLN A 282 5.64 38.15 9.82
N TYR A 283 4.68 37.86 10.69
CA TYR A 283 4.42 38.75 11.82
C TYR A 283 5.56 38.58 12.83
N PRO A 284 6.01 39.67 13.48
CA PRO A 284 6.91 39.54 14.61
C PRO A 284 6.28 38.58 15.62
N PHE A 285 7.00 37.49 15.90
CA PHE A 285 6.60 36.52 16.90
C PHE A 285 6.54 37.21 18.26
N SER A 286 5.32 37.39 18.78
CA SER A 286 5.11 37.79 20.17
C SER A 286 4.42 36.62 20.89
N PRO A 287 5.15 35.85 21.72
CA PRO A 287 4.57 34.74 22.45
C PRO A 287 3.41 35.22 23.34
N GLY A 288 2.23 34.59 23.20
CA GLY A 288 1.08 34.81 24.08
C GLY A 288 -0.02 35.75 23.56
N GLN A 289 0.13 36.39 22.40
CA GLN A 289 -0.92 37.25 21.84
C GLN A 289 -1.83 36.49 20.86
N HIS A 290 -2.84 35.80 21.40
CA HIS A 290 -3.98 35.29 20.62
C HIS A 290 -5.05 36.38 20.45
N THR A 291 -4.70 37.58 19.99
CA THR A 291 -5.63 38.72 19.87
C THR A 291 -6.91 38.37 19.10
N CYS A 292 -6.79 37.61 18.01
CA CYS A 292 -7.93 37.12 17.24
C CYS A 292 -8.86 36.24 18.11
N VAL A 293 -8.30 35.23 18.80
CA VAL A 293 -9.09 34.31 19.65
C VAL A 293 -9.65 35.03 20.87
N ASN A 294 -8.85 35.84 21.55
CA ASN A 294 -9.23 36.60 22.74
C ASN A 294 -10.42 37.53 22.45
N CYS A 295 -10.41 38.19 21.29
CA CYS A 295 -11.54 39.00 20.85
C CYS A 295 -12.72 38.11 20.43
N HIS A 296 -12.54 37.18 19.48
CA HIS A 296 -13.63 36.39 18.91
C HIS A 296 -14.30 35.42 19.89
N LYS A 297 -13.62 35.00 20.95
CA LYS A 297 -14.18 34.15 22.02
C LYS A 297 -15.20 34.90 22.88
N THR A 298 -15.08 36.22 22.97
CA THR A 298 -16.03 37.07 23.69
C THR A 298 -17.26 37.42 22.86
N LEU A 299 -17.20 37.25 21.54
CA LEU A 299 -18.32 37.48 20.63
C LEU A 299 -19.32 36.33 20.71
N ALA A 300 -20.62 36.64 20.65
CA ALA A 300 -21.67 35.63 20.69
C ALA A 300 -21.80 34.82 19.37
N GLY A 301 -22.52 33.71 19.44
CA GLY A 301 -22.83 32.85 18.29
C GLY A 301 -21.61 32.14 17.72
N LYS A 302 -21.54 32.05 16.38
CA LYS A 302 -20.54 31.27 15.64
C LYS A 302 -19.09 31.61 15.99
N HIS A 303 -18.79 32.85 16.38
CA HIS A 303 -17.43 33.26 16.73
C HIS A 303 -16.89 32.54 17.98
N LYS A 304 -17.72 32.40 19.02
CA LYS A 304 -17.39 31.62 20.22
C LYS A 304 -17.24 30.13 19.92
N GLU A 305 -18.10 29.60 19.05
CA GLU A 305 -18.05 28.19 18.64
C GLU A 305 -16.80 27.87 17.83
N ILE A 306 -16.45 28.73 16.85
CA ILE A 306 -15.27 28.58 15.99
C ILE A 306 -13.98 28.67 16.82
N THR A 307 -13.91 29.62 17.76
CA THR A 307 -12.74 29.75 18.65
C THR A 307 -12.58 28.54 19.55
N ALA A 308 -13.67 28.02 20.14
CA ALA A 308 -13.64 26.78 20.91
C ALA A 308 -13.25 25.55 20.06
N ALA A 309 -13.78 25.44 18.84
CA ALA A 309 -13.43 24.37 17.91
C ALA A 309 -11.94 24.41 17.56
N TRP A 310 -11.43 25.59 17.19
CA TRP A 310 -10.00 25.79 16.90
C TRP A 310 -9.12 25.48 18.10
N GLU A 311 -9.47 25.94 19.31
CA GLU A 311 -8.72 25.63 20.55
C GLU A 311 -8.58 24.11 20.77
N SER A 312 -9.57 23.31 20.36
CA SER A 312 -9.56 21.84 20.45
C SER A 312 -8.86 21.11 19.28
N SER A 313 -8.35 21.85 18.30
CA SER A 313 -7.80 21.30 17.07
C SER A 313 -6.33 20.92 17.19
N ILE A 314 -5.87 20.01 16.32
CA ILE A 314 -4.45 19.71 16.18
C ILE A 314 -3.68 20.97 15.73
N HIS A 315 -4.29 21.85 14.95
CA HIS A 315 -3.68 23.10 14.49
C HIS A 315 -3.35 24.05 15.64
N ALA A 316 -4.26 24.24 16.62
CA ALA A 316 -3.96 25.02 17.81
C ALA A 316 -2.79 24.42 18.61
N THR A 317 -2.78 23.09 18.81
CA THR A 317 -1.68 22.43 19.54
C THR A 317 -0.33 22.51 18.82
N ARG A 318 -0.32 22.76 17.51
CA ARG A 318 0.89 22.90 16.68
C ARG A 318 1.21 24.35 16.30
N GLY A 319 0.52 25.32 16.91
CA GLY A 319 0.82 26.75 16.71
C GLY A 319 0.35 27.33 15.38
N VAL A 320 -0.58 26.68 14.66
CA VAL A 320 -1.23 27.22 13.46
C VAL A 320 -2.40 28.10 13.91
N ARG A 321 -2.32 29.40 13.63
CA ARG A 321 -3.19 30.47 14.14
C ARG A 321 -4.21 30.90 13.08
N CYS A 322 -5.17 31.72 13.51
CA CYS A 322 -6.22 32.27 12.63
C CYS A 322 -5.65 32.99 11.39
N PRO A 323 -4.63 33.87 11.51
CA PRO A 323 -4.09 34.57 10.34
C PRO A 323 -3.36 33.66 9.35
N ASP A 324 -2.91 32.48 9.78
CA ASP A 324 -2.24 31.53 8.88
C ASP A 324 -3.23 30.96 7.84
N CYS A 325 -4.54 31.00 8.13
CA CYS A 325 -5.62 30.61 7.22
C CYS A 325 -6.40 31.82 6.66
N HIS A 326 -6.66 32.84 7.47
CA HIS A 326 -7.54 33.96 7.14
C HIS A 326 -6.80 35.26 6.80
N GLY A 327 -5.47 35.31 6.97
CA GLY A 327 -4.69 36.54 6.88
C GLY A 327 -5.05 37.56 7.97
N GLY A 328 -4.76 38.84 7.71
CA GLY A 328 -5.01 39.94 8.65
C GLY A 328 -3.87 40.15 9.64
N ASP A 329 -3.90 41.22 10.42
CA ASP A 329 -2.82 41.57 11.34
C ASP A 329 -3.20 41.26 12.80
N PRO A 330 -2.62 40.21 13.42
CA PRO A 330 -2.88 39.88 14.82
C PRO A 330 -2.26 40.90 15.79
N SER A 331 -1.36 41.78 15.36
CA SER A 331 -0.79 42.82 16.22
C SER A 331 -1.63 44.09 16.30
N ALA A 332 -2.60 44.25 15.39
CA ALA A 332 -3.45 45.43 15.32
C ALA A 332 -4.40 45.52 16.52
N THR A 333 -4.59 46.74 17.03
CA THR A 333 -5.41 47.05 18.22
C THR A 333 -6.88 47.27 17.93
N SER A 334 -7.29 47.31 16.65
CA SER A 334 -8.67 47.46 16.22
C SER A 334 -9.07 46.40 15.21
N ALA A 335 -10.35 46.01 15.24
CA ALA A 335 -10.92 45.03 14.32
C ALA A 335 -10.79 45.46 12.85
N SER A 336 -11.02 46.75 12.56
CA SER A 336 -10.94 47.29 11.19
C SER A 336 -9.53 47.29 10.64
N ALA A 337 -8.51 47.50 11.48
CA ALA A 337 -7.11 47.40 11.07
C ALA A 337 -6.68 45.93 10.91
N ALA A 338 -7.02 45.09 11.90
CA ALA A 338 -6.68 43.66 11.92
C ALA A 338 -7.28 42.89 10.73
N MET A 339 -8.52 43.18 10.36
CA MET A 339 -9.25 42.49 9.29
C MET A 339 -9.33 43.30 8.00
N SER A 340 -8.37 44.21 7.76
CA SER A 340 -8.34 45.00 6.52
C SER A 340 -7.82 44.17 5.34
N PRO A 341 -8.29 44.43 4.10
CA PRO A 341 -7.66 43.87 2.89
C PRO A 341 -6.19 44.24 2.77
N ALA A 342 -5.80 45.44 3.25
CA ALA A 342 -4.41 45.89 3.29
C ALA A 342 -3.52 45.04 4.22
N ALA A 343 -4.09 44.48 5.30
CA ALA A 343 -3.44 43.50 6.17
C ALA A 343 -3.48 42.07 5.60
N GLY A 344 -3.92 41.89 4.35
CA GLY A 344 -4.02 40.59 3.70
C GLY A 344 -5.15 39.71 4.24
N TYR A 345 -6.14 40.29 4.93
CA TYR A 345 -7.29 39.54 5.44
C TYR A 345 -8.19 39.08 4.29
N ILE A 346 -8.46 37.77 4.21
CA ILE A 346 -9.26 37.16 3.14
C ILE A 346 -10.67 36.77 3.58
N GLY A 347 -11.01 36.91 4.86
CA GLY A 347 -12.30 36.48 5.39
C GLY A 347 -12.47 34.96 5.37
N VAL A 348 -13.69 34.48 5.17
CA VAL A 348 -13.97 33.05 5.00
C VAL A 348 -13.43 32.61 3.63
N PRO A 349 -12.50 31.64 3.56
CA PRO A 349 -11.93 31.22 2.28
C PRO A 349 -13.01 30.73 1.31
N ASP A 350 -12.93 31.17 0.05
CA ASP A 350 -13.79 30.64 -1.00
C ASP A 350 -13.60 29.13 -1.13
N LYS A 351 -14.70 28.38 -1.32
CA LYS A 351 -14.66 26.91 -1.36
C LYS A 351 -13.66 26.36 -2.40
N GLN A 352 -13.54 27.00 -3.56
CA GLN A 352 -12.55 26.63 -4.60
C GLN A 352 -11.09 26.85 -4.17
N LYS A 353 -10.84 27.78 -3.24
CA LYS A 353 -9.50 28.11 -2.75
C LYS A 353 -9.07 27.23 -1.58
N ILE A 354 -10.01 26.54 -0.91
CA ILE A 354 -9.72 25.68 0.26
C ILE A 354 -8.62 24.65 -0.02
N PRO A 355 -8.66 23.86 -1.12
CA PRO A 355 -7.60 22.87 -1.37
C PRO A 355 -6.21 23.50 -1.50
N GLY A 356 -6.10 24.65 -2.19
CA GLY A 356 -4.85 25.39 -2.33
C GLY A 356 -4.36 26.00 -1.02
N LEU A 357 -5.28 26.48 -0.17
CA LEU A 357 -4.96 26.97 1.17
C LEU A 357 -4.36 25.85 2.03
N CYS A 358 -4.95 24.66 2.05
CA CYS A 358 -4.41 23.53 2.80
C CYS A 358 -3.06 23.07 2.22
N ALA A 359 -2.93 23.04 0.88
CA ALA A 359 -1.72 22.63 0.18
C ALA A 359 -0.52 23.56 0.44
N SER A 360 -0.76 24.83 0.76
CA SER A 360 0.31 25.79 1.08
C SER A 360 1.22 25.31 2.22
N CYS A 361 0.70 24.47 3.12
CA CYS A 361 1.46 23.81 4.18
C CYS A 361 1.54 22.29 3.95
N HIS A 362 0.42 21.64 3.65
CA HIS A 362 0.33 20.18 3.60
C HIS A 362 0.88 19.55 2.33
N ALA A 363 1.28 20.33 1.32
CA ALA A 363 2.00 19.84 0.14
C ALA A 363 3.52 20.16 0.19
N ARG A 364 4.03 20.69 1.31
CA ARG A 364 5.44 21.09 1.49
C ARG A 364 6.22 20.06 2.32
N PRO A 365 7.11 19.24 1.71
CA PRO A 365 7.89 18.24 2.42
C PRO A 365 8.71 18.82 3.58
N GLU A 366 9.28 20.00 3.41
CA GLU A 366 10.10 20.71 4.39
C GLU A 366 9.31 21.07 5.66
N LEU A 367 8.01 21.38 5.54
CA LEU A 367 7.14 21.67 6.69
C LEU A 367 6.57 20.40 7.32
N MET A 368 6.17 19.43 6.49
CA MET A 368 5.38 18.27 6.93
C MET A 368 6.22 17.08 7.41
N ARG A 369 7.49 16.97 7.00
CA ARG A 369 8.36 15.82 7.36
C ARG A 369 8.46 15.61 8.87
N GLN A 370 8.53 16.69 9.66
CA GLN A 370 8.60 16.62 11.13
C GLN A 370 7.32 16.05 11.78
N TYR A 371 6.22 15.99 11.04
CA TYR A 371 4.92 15.51 11.51
C TYR A 371 4.53 14.15 10.93
N ASP A 372 5.39 13.55 10.09
CA ASP A 372 5.11 12.29 9.38
C ASP A 372 3.79 12.35 8.58
N ILE A 373 3.53 13.50 7.94
CA ILE A 373 2.35 13.72 7.10
C ILE A 373 2.77 13.61 5.62
N PRO A 374 2.12 12.73 4.83
CA PRO A 374 2.34 12.66 3.38
C PRO A 374 1.94 13.96 2.68
N VAL A 375 2.72 14.36 1.67
CA VAL A 375 2.55 15.66 0.97
C VAL A 375 1.94 15.55 -0.43
N ASP A 376 1.69 14.33 -0.88
CA ASP A 376 1.06 13.99 -2.16
C ASP A 376 -0.48 14.06 -2.10
N GLN A 377 -1.07 14.34 -0.94
CA GLN A 377 -2.53 14.30 -0.75
C GLN A 377 -3.25 15.37 -1.57
N TYR A 378 -2.64 16.54 -1.77
CA TYR A 378 -3.20 17.58 -2.64
C TYR A 378 -3.23 17.14 -4.11
N ALA A 379 -2.14 16.55 -4.61
CA ALA A 379 -2.08 16.01 -5.97
C ALA A 379 -3.16 14.93 -6.18
N LYS A 380 -3.29 14.01 -5.22
CA LYS A 380 -4.35 12.99 -5.23
C LYS A 380 -5.75 13.60 -5.25
N TYR A 381 -5.98 14.67 -4.48
CA TYR A 381 -7.27 15.37 -4.48
C TYR A 381 -7.59 15.99 -5.83
N LEU A 382 -6.62 16.59 -6.52
CA LEU A 382 -6.83 17.14 -7.86
C LEU A 382 -7.21 16.07 -8.89
N GLU A 383 -6.72 14.85 -8.71
CA GLU A 383 -7.09 13.69 -9.54
C GLU A 383 -8.46 13.11 -9.18
N SER A 384 -9.00 13.42 -8.00
CA SER A 384 -10.31 12.94 -7.56
C SER A 384 -11.47 13.55 -8.33
N GLN A 385 -12.60 12.84 -8.40
CA GLN A 385 -13.81 13.38 -9.05
C GLN A 385 -14.31 14.66 -8.35
N HIS A 386 -14.14 14.75 -7.03
CA HIS A 386 -14.45 15.96 -6.27
C HIS A 386 -13.56 17.14 -6.69
N GLY A 387 -12.24 16.94 -6.78
CA GLY A 387 -11.30 17.98 -7.20
C GLY A 387 -11.50 18.42 -8.65
N GLN A 388 -11.75 17.47 -9.56
CA GLN A 388 -12.00 17.76 -10.97
C GLN A 388 -13.28 18.59 -11.17
N LEU A 389 -14.37 18.27 -10.47
CA LEU A 389 -15.62 19.02 -10.57
C LEU A 389 -15.52 20.40 -9.88
N LEU A 390 -14.78 20.49 -8.77
CA LEU A 390 -14.53 21.77 -8.11
C LEU A 390 -13.76 22.72 -9.04
N ALA A 391 -12.78 22.20 -9.76
CA ALA A 391 -12.01 22.93 -10.76
C ALA A 391 -12.87 23.46 -11.92
N GLN A 392 -13.95 22.75 -12.25
CA GLN A 392 -14.95 23.15 -13.24
C GLN A 392 -15.99 24.15 -12.68
N GLY A 393 -15.89 24.49 -11.40
CA GLY A 393 -16.75 25.46 -10.73
C GLY A 393 -17.92 24.85 -9.94
N ASP A 394 -18.03 23.52 -9.86
CA ASP A 394 -19.09 22.90 -9.07
C ASP A 394 -18.79 23.02 -7.57
N LEU A 395 -19.51 23.91 -6.88
CA LEU A 395 -19.32 24.17 -5.46
C LEU A 395 -20.03 23.15 -4.55
N ARG A 396 -20.81 22.21 -5.09
CA ARG A 396 -21.53 21.22 -4.29
C ARG A 396 -20.63 20.07 -3.84
N VAL A 397 -19.53 19.83 -4.56
CA VAL A 397 -18.59 18.74 -4.28
C VAL A 397 -17.75 19.00 -3.02
N ALA A 398 -17.20 17.93 -2.45
CA ALA A 398 -16.40 18.01 -1.23
C ALA A 398 -15.01 18.62 -1.46
N THR A 399 -14.55 19.35 -0.46
CA THR A 399 -13.20 19.90 -0.29
C THR A 399 -12.54 19.32 0.94
N CYS A 400 -11.33 19.77 1.27
CA CYS A 400 -10.64 19.37 2.50
C CYS A 400 -11.52 19.60 3.75
N PHE A 401 -12.31 20.68 3.80
CA PHE A 401 -13.12 21.06 4.96
C PHE A 401 -14.39 20.21 5.17
N ASP A 402 -14.85 19.54 4.13
CA ASP A 402 -16.06 18.71 4.20
C ASP A 402 -15.71 17.36 4.86
N CYS A 403 -14.51 16.84 4.60
CA CYS A 403 -14.00 15.61 5.22
C CYS A 403 -13.28 15.86 6.56
N HIS A 404 -12.42 16.88 6.59
CA HIS A 404 -11.71 17.33 7.79
C HIS A 404 -12.37 18.58 8.33
N ASP A 405 -12.60 18.69 9.63
CA ASP A 405 -13.15 19.93 10.17
C ASP A 405 -12.20 21.12 9.91
N GLY A 406 -12.68 22.21 9.32
CA GLY A 406 -11.85 23.36 8.93
C GLY A 406 -11.31 24.16 10.12
N HIS A 407 -12.01 24.15 11.26
CA HIS A 407 -11.57 24.83 12.47
C HIS A 407 -11.20 23.83 13.57
N GLY A 408 -12.01 22.82 13.80
CA GLY A 408 -11.82 21.77 14.80
C GLY A 408 -11.05 20.55 14.31
N THR A 409 -10.11 20.72 13.37
CA THR A 409 -9.45 19.59 12.71
C THR A 409 -8.70 18.70 13.71
N LYS A 410 -8.83 17.37 13.58
CA LYS A 410 -8.28 16.37 14.51
C LYS A 410 -7.31 15.43 13.80
N GLN A 411 -6.46 14.75 14.58
CA GLN A 411 -5.59 13.71 14.03
C GLN A 411 -6.41 12.49 13.57
N LYS A 412 -5.97 11.81 12.51
CA LYS A 412 -6.67 10.61 12.00
C LYS A 412 -6.84 9.47 13.01
N LYS A 413 -6.01 9.43 14.05
CA LYS A 413 -6.04 8.43 15.12
C LYS A 413 -6.98 8.80 16.26
N ASP A 414 -7.51 10.03 16.27
CA ASP A 414 -8.49 10.49 17.25
C ASP A 414 -9.86 9.92 16.89
N VAL A 415 -10.48 9.22 17.84
CA VAL A 415 -11.81 8.60 17.68
C VAL A 415 -12.91 9.61 17.40
N ALA A 416 -12.73 10.88 17.80
CA ALA A 416 -13.66 11.96 17.53
C ALA A 416 -13.44 12.61 16.14
N ALA A 417 -12.41 12.22 15.40
CA ALA A 417 -12.19 12.74 14.05
C ALA A 417 -13.24 12.19 13.07
N LYS A 418 -13.78 13.07 12.21
CA LYS A 418 -14.72 12.67 11.14
C LYS A 418 -14.14 11.58 10.23
N VAL A 419 -12.82 11.65 9.97
CA VAL A 419 -12.07 10.70 9.12
C VAL A 419 -11.58 9.45 9.87
N TYR A 420 -11.92 9.29 11.15
CA TYR A 420 -11.58 8.08 11.90
C TYR A 420 -12.24 6.85 11.24
N PRO A 421 -11.62 5.65 11.22
CA PRO A 421 -12.08 4.60 10.31
C PRO A 421 -13.54 4.15 10.51
N THR A 422 -14.06 4.13 11.74
CA THR A 422 -15.48 3.82 12.02
C THR A 422 -16.45 4.97 11.75
N ASN A 423 -15.97 6.22 11.73
CA ASN A 423 -16.77 7.41 11.42
C ASN A 423 -16.83 7.65 9.90
N SER A 424 -15.81 7.21 9.16
CA SER A 424 -15.67 7.44 7.72
C SER A 424 -16.88 6.97 6.89
N PRO A 425 -17.51 5.80 7.13
CA PRO A 425 -18.70 5.41 6.38
C PRO A 425 -19.86 6.40 6.51
N ALA A 426 -20.16 6.86 7.73
CA ALA A 426 -21.20 7.85 7.99
C ALA A 426 -20.86 9.23 7.40
N LEU A 427 -19.58 9.62 7.44
CA LEU A 427 -19.08 10.83 6.79
C LEU A 427 -19.32 10.80 5.27
N CYS A 428 -19.05 9.67 4.60
CA CYS A 428 -19.34 9.56 3.18
C CYS A 428 -20.86 9.60 2.91
N ALA A 429 -21.64 8.91 3.75
CA ALA A 429 -23.09 8.84 3.62
C ALA A 429 -23.79 10.19 3.79
N SER A 430 -23.22 11.13 4.56
CA SER A 430 -23.84 12.46 4.76
C SER A 430 -24.05 13.23 3.46
N CYS A 431 -23.29 12.88 2.40
CA CYS A 431 -23.49 13.42 1.06
C CYS A 431 -23.94 12.34 0.07
N HIS A 432 -23.34 11.15 0.10
CA HIS A 432 -23.63 10.10 -0.88
C HIS A 432 -24.93 9.32 -0.62
N SER A 433 -25.60 9.55 0.51
CA SER A 433 -26.97 9.05 0.75
C SER A 433 -28.03 10.15 0.60
N ASP A 434 -27.64 11.39 0.30
CA ASP A 434 -28.57 12.48 0.02
C ASP A 434 -29.01 12.44 -1.45
N LYS A 435 -30.29 12.12 -1.67
CA LYS A 435 -30.90 12.04 -3.00
C LYS A 435 -30.86 13.36 -3.76
N ASN A 436 -31.05 14.48 -3.07
CA ASN A 436 -31.07 15.80 -3.70
C ASN A 436 -29.66 16.22 -4.12
N LEU A 437 -28.66 15.93 -3.28
CA LEU A 437 -27.26 16.25 -3.58
C LEU A 437 -26.71 15.35 -4.70
N MET A 438 -27.09 14.06 -4.72
CA MET A 438 -26.57 13.09 -5.69
C MET A 438 -27.32 13.04 -7.03
N ALA A 439 -28.58 13.49 -7.09
CA ALA A 439 -29.39 13.47 -8.31
C ALA A 439 -28.71 14.13 -9.54
N PRO A 440 -28.07 15.32 -9.43
CA PRO A 440 -27.38 15.95 -10.56
C PRO A 440 -26.21 15.12 -11.12
N TYR A 441 -25.66 14.20 -10.32
CA TYR A 441 -24.52 13.36 -10.69
C TYR A 441 -24.93 11.96 -11.15
N GLY A 442 -26.22 11.61 -11.05
CA GLY A 442 -26.71 10.26 -11.37
C GLY A 442 -26.13 9.18 -10.46
N ILE A 443 -25.67 9.53 -9.26
CA ILE A 443 -25.08 8.59 -8.31
C ILE A 443 -26.20 7.98 -7.46
N PRO A 444 -26.30 6.63 -7.34
CA PRO A 444 -27.26 6.00 -6.43
C PRO A 444 -27.00 6.44 -4.98
N THR A 445 -27.95 6.22 -4.06
CA THR A 445 -27.83 6.70 -2.67
C THR A 445 -27.94 5.60 -1.60
N ASN A 446 -28.01 4.34 -2.02
CA ASN A 446 -28.17 3.18 -1.17
C ASN A 446 -26.86 2.47 -0.79
N GLN A 447 -25.71 2.97 -1.22
CA GLN A 447 -24.41 2.29 -1.05
C GLN A 447 -24.04 2.13 0.42
N PHE A 448 -24.35 3.13 1.26
CA PHE A 448 -24.10 3.04 2.70
C PHE A 448 -24.95 1.92 3.33
N GLU A 449 -26.24 1.87 3.02
CA GLU A 449 -27.14 0.80 3.51
C GLU A 449 -26.67 -0.60 3.07
N LEU A 450 -26.18 -0.73 1.84
CA LEU A 450 -25.60 -1.98 1.34
C LEU A 450 -24.30 -2.33 2.08
N TYR A 451 -23.43 -1.34 2.30
CA TYR A 451 -22.17 -1.49 3.02
C TYR A 451 -22.38 -1.94 4.47
N GLU A 452 -23.31 -1.34 5.20
CA GLU A 452 -23.62 -1.71 6.59
C GLU A 452 -24.00 -3.19 6.75
N LYS A 453 -24.67 -3.76 5.73
CA LYS A 453 -25.08 -5.17 5.69
C LYS A 453 -23.97 -6.11 5.18
N SER A 454 -22.89 -5.56 4.63
CA SER A 454 -21.76 -6.35 4.12
C SER A 454 -20.89 -6.91 5.23
N VAL A 455 -20.05 -7.91 4.92
CA VAL A 455 -19.09 -8.46 5.87
C VAL A 455 -18.09 -7.42 6.35
N HIS A 456 -17.72 -6.46 5.50
CA HIS A 456 -16.81 -5.38 5.86
C HIS A 456 -17.49 -4.37 6.80
N GLY A 457 -18.73 -3.98 6.50
CA GLY A 457 -19.51 -3.08 7.36
C GLY A 457 -19.83 -3.69 8.72
N ILE A 458 -20.24 -4.97 8.76
CA ILE A 458 -20.45 -5.70 10.02
C ILE A 458 -19.15 -5.77 10.84
N ALA A 459 -18.03 -6.12 10.21
CA ALA A 459 -16.74 -6.19 10.90
C ALA A 459 -16.30 -4.82 11.44
N LEU A 460 -16.41 -3.76 10.64
CA LEU A 460 -15.98 -2.42 11.04
C LEU A 460 -16.93 -1.79 12.07
N LEU A 461 -18.23 -1.74 11.77
CA LEU A 461 -19.21 -0.97 12.54
C LEU A 461 -19.75 -1.73 13.75
N GLN A 462 -20.02 -3.03 13.61
CA GLN A 462 -20.61 -3.82 14.70
C GLN A 462 -19.52 -4.47 15.57
N LYS A 463 -18.49 -5.06 14.94
CA LYS A 463 -17.41 -5.73 15.68
C LYS A 463 -16.24 -4.82 16.05
N GLN A 464 -16.26 -3.56 15.59
CA GLN A 464 -15.20 -2.57 15.83
C GLN A 464 -13.80 -3.06 15.37
N ASP A 465 -13.76 -3.91 14.34
CA ASP A 465 -12.52 -4.37 13.74
C ASP A 465 -12.01 -3.34 12.74
N MET A 466 -11.11 -2.48 13.21
CA MET A 466 -10.52 -1.38 12.43
C MET A 466 -9.65 -1.85 11.25
N ARG A 467 -9.37 -3.17 11.15
CA ARG A 467 -8.69 -3.77 9.99
C ARG A 467 -9.64 -3.97 8.81
N ALA A 468 -10.96 -3.99 9.07
CA ALA A 468 -11.95 -4.09 8.03
C ALA A 468 -11.96 -2.81 7.17
N PRO A 469 -12.07 -2.93 5.84
CA PRO A 469 -12.00 -1.79 4.95
C PRO A 469 -13.26 -0.92 5.07
N ASN A 470 -13.08 0.40 4.97
CA ASN A 470 -14.15 1.39 4.83
C ASN A 470 -14.23 1.94 3.40
N CYS A 471 -15.15 2.87 3.15
CA CYS A 471 -15.35 3.49 1.83
C CYS A 471 -14.04 4.03 1.24
N ALA A 472 -13.26 4.78 2.03
CA ALA A 472 -12.00 5.37 1.62
C ALA A 472 -10.87 4.35 1.39
N THR A 473 -10.99 3.14 1.97
CA THR A 473 -10.02 2.06 1.76
C THR A 473 -10.10 1.55 0.32
N CYS A 474 -11.31 1.45 -0.24
CA CYS A 474 -11.53 0.96 -1.60
C CYS A 474 -11.53 2.06 -2.67
N HIS A 475 -12.02 3.26 -2.33
CA HIS A 475 -12.14 4.39 -3.26
C HIS A 475 -10.96 5.37 -3.20
N GLY A 476 -10.03 5.18 -2.26
CA GLY A 476 -8.97 6.14 -1.97
C GLY A 476 -9.41 7.19 -0.95
N THR A 477 -8.46 7.64 -0.13
CA THR A 477 -8.71 8.60 0.95
C THR A 477 -8.75 10.04 0.45
N HIS A 478 -7.75 10.45 -0.32
CA HIS A 478 -7.66 11.79 -0.89
C HIS A 478 -7.84 11.80 -2.41
N GLY A 479 -7.60 10.67 -3.08
CA GLY A 479 -7.88 10.48 -4.50
C GLY A 479 -9.21 9.77 -4.73
N ALA A 480 -10.26 10.17 -4.01
CA ALA A 480 -11.58 9.52 -3.98
C ALA A 480 -12.16 9.35 -5.39
N VAL A 481 -11.79 8.24 -6.03
CA VAL A 481 -12.13 7.87 -7.40
C VAL A 481 -12.64 6.44 -7.30
N PRO A 482 -13.84 6.15 -7.81
CA PRO A 482 -14.28 4.77 -7.93
C PRO A 482 -13.23 4.00 -8.74
N PRO A 483 -12.68 2.90 -8.21
CA PRO A 483 -11.71 2.12 -8.97
C PRO A 483 -12.37 1.71 -10.28
N GLY A 484 -11.64 1.89 -11.38
CA GLY A 484 -12.06 1.40 -12.68
C GLY A 484 -12.14 -0.13 -12.67
N PHE A 485 -12.79 -0.68 -13.69
CA PHE A 485 -13.03 -2.12 -13.78
C PHE A 485 -11.73 -2.95 -13.80
N LYS A 486 -10.61 -2.37 -14.25
CA LYS A 486 -9.30 -3.03 -14.31
C LYS A 486 -8.60 -3.04 -12.95
N GLU A 487 -8.85 -2.04 -12.13
CA GLU A 487 -8.18 -1.81 -10.85
C GLU A 487 -8.82 -2.58 -9.69
N VAL A 488 -10.04 -3.11 -9.87
CA VAL A 488 -10.80 -3.84 -8.83
C VAL A 488 -9.97 -4.96 -8.19
N ALA A 489 -9.25 -5.75 -9.00
CA ALA A 489 -8.44 -6.85 -8.49
C ALA A 489 -7.31 -6.38 -7.57
N ASN A 490 -6.72 -5.21 -7.85
CA ASN A 490 -5.66 -4.63 -7.02
C ASN A 490 -6.20 -4.06 -5.71
N VAL A 491 -7.39 -3.47 -5.74
CA VAL A 491 -8.05 -2.95 -4.53
C VAL A 491 -8.36 -4.08 -3.56
N CYS A 492 -9.06 -5.13 -4.03
CA CYS A 492 -9.36 -6.30 -3.19
C CYS A 492 -8.09 -7.05 -2.76
N GLY A 493 -7.12 -7.14 -3.67
CA GLY A 493 -5.86 -7.85 -3.46
C GLY A 493 -4.93 -7.22 -2.42
N SER A 494 -5.09 -5.93 -2.11
CA SER A 494 -4.34 -5.27 -1.02
C SER A 494 -4.51 -5.97 0.34
N CYS A 495 -5.64 -6.64 0.56
CA CYS A 495 -5.91 -7.48 1.73
C CYS A 495 -6.05 -8.97 1.38
N HIS A 496 -6.68 -9.28 0.25
CA HIS A 496 -6.91 -10.66 -0.21
C HIS A 496 -5.82 -11.14 -1.18
N THR A 497 -4.55 -11.02 -0.77
CA THR A 497 -3.38 -11.26 -1.64
C THR A 497 -3.35 -12.66 -2.23
N ALA A 498 -3.55 -13.70 -1.41
CA ALA A 498 -3.57 -15.10 -1.87
C ALA A 498 -4.69 -15.35 -2.89
N THR A 499 -5.87 -14.76 -2.66
CA THR A 499 -7.01 -14.85 -3.58
C THR A 499 -6.74 -14.10 -4.88
N GLN A 500 -6.14 -12.90 -4.81
CA GLN A 500 -5.74 -12.13 -5.99
C GLN A 500 -4.72 -12.92 -6.82
N GLU A 501 -3.70 -13.50 -6.18
CA GLU A 501 -2.70 -14.30 -6.87
C GLU A 501 -3.31 -15.51 -7.59
N ALA A 502 -4.27 -16.18 -6.95
CA ALA A 502 -5.03 -17.26 -7.56
C ALA A 502 -5.90 -16.77 -8.74
N TYR A 503 -6.62 -15.66 -8.55
CA TYR A 503 -7.46 -15.06 -9.59
C TYR A 503 -6.65 -14.67 -10.83
N LEU A 504 -5.48 -14.05 -10.65
CA LEU A 504 -4.61 -13.62 -11.75
C LEU A 504 -4.09 -14.79 -12.60
N LYS A 505 -4.06 -16.02 -12.05
CA LYS A 505 -3.72 -17.25 -12.78
C LYS A 505 -4.90 -17.87 -13.52
N SER A 506 -6.11 -17.36 -13.32
CA SER A 506 -7.34 -17.89 -13.93
C SER A 506 -7.59 -17.30 -15.32
N LYS A 507 -8.45 -17.97 -16.09
CA LYS A 507 -8.94 -17.43 -17.37
C LYS A 507 -9.82 -16.19 -17.20
N HIS A 508 -10.41 -15.99 -16.02
CA HIS A 508 -11.25 -14.82 -15.71
C HIS A 508 -10.44 -13.51 -15.57
N ALA A 509 -9.14 -13.59 -15.31
CA ALA A 509 -8.28 -12.41 -15.23
C ALA A 509 -7.87 -11.85 -16.59
N VAL A 510 -8.08 -12.59 -17.68
CA VAL A 510 -7.65 -12.20 -19.03
C VAL A 510 -8.75 -11.39 -19.72
N GLY A 511 -8.36 -10.28 -20.38
CA GLY A 511 -9.27 -9.44 -21.15
C GLY A 511 -10.41 -8.83 -20.31
N ASP A 512 -11.60 -8.78 -20.91
CA ASP A 512 -12.81 -8.24 -20.28
C ASP A 512 -13.54 -9.27 -19.40
N GLY A 513 -12.83 -10.31 -18.93
CA GLY A 513 -13.37 -11.32 -18.03
C GLY A 513 -13.94 -10.76 -16.71
N PRO A 514 -14.74 -11.54 -15.98
CA PRO A 514 -15.39 -11.10 -14.75
C PRO A 514 -14.36 -10.68 -13.70
N LYS A 515 -14.72 -9.67 -12.89
CA LYS A 515 -13.88 -9.12 -11.82
C LYS A 515 -14.44 -9.54 -10.46
N CYS A 516 -13.73 -9.25 -9.37
CA CYS A 516 -14.13 -9.67 -8.02
C CYS A 516 -15.59 -9.26 -7.70
N VAL A 517 -15.96 -8.03 -8.04
CA VAL A 517 -17.30 -7.47 -7.77
C VAL A 517 -18.40 -8.08 -8.64
N THR A 518 -18.05 -8.74 -9.74
CA THR A 518 -19.02 -9.45 -10.61
C THR A 518 -19.65 -10.62 -9.87
N CYS A 519 -18.89 -11.29 -8.99
CA CYS A 519 -19.35 -12.45 -8.22
C CYS A 519 -19.59 -12.13 -6.73
N HIS A 520 -18.79 -11.25 -6.13
CA HIS A 520 -18.85 -11.00 -4.68
C HIS A 520 -19.65 -9.76 -4.28
N GLY A 521 -20.20 -9.01 -5.24
CA GLY A 521 -20.84 -7.73 -4.96
C GLY A 521 -19.83 -6.60 -4.79
N ARG A 522 -20.32 -5.36 -4.73
CA ARG A 522 -19.47 -4.16 -4.69
C ARG A 522 -19.47 -3.50 -3.33
N TYR A 523 -20.66 -3.16 -2.86
CA TYR A 523 -20.89 -2.58 -1.53
C TYR A 523 -21.55 -3.59 -0.60
N ASP A 524 -22.31 -4.52 -1.16
CA ASP A 524 -23.05 -5.59 -0.51
C ASP A 524 -22.25 -6.90 -0.47
N VAL A 525 -20.95 -6.81 -0.19
CA VAL A 525 -20.08 -7.99 -0.14
C VAL A 525 -20.52 -8.90 1.01
N THR A 526 -21.07 -10.07 0.68
CA THR A 526 -21.53 -11.04 1.67
C THR A 526 -20.44 -12.06 2.00
N LYS A 527 -20.65 -12.84 3.06
CA LYS A 527 -19.78 -13.98 3.36
C LYS A 527 -19.92 -14.95 2.19
N PRO A 528 -18.86 -15.27 1.43
CA PRO A 528 -18.95 -16.23 0.35
C PRO A 528 -19.35 -17.59 0.92
N THR A 529 -20.38 -18.19 0.33
CA THR A 529 -20.82 -19.55 0.63
C THR A 529 -20.68 -20.41 -0.62
N GLU A 530 -20.71 -21.72 -0.41
CA GLU A 530 -20.69 -22.71 -1.48
C GLU A 530 -21.93 -22.59 -2.42
N ASP A 531 -22.93 -21.79 -2.04
CA ASP A 531 -24.14 -21.49 -2.81
C ASP A 531 -23.86 -20.74 -4.12
N LEU A 532 -22.74 -19.99 -4.21
CA LEU A 532 -22.34 -19.30 -5.45
C LEU A 532 -22.06 -20.25 -6.62
N PHE A 533 -21.78 -21.52 -6.33
CA PHE A 533 -21.52 -22.53 -7.35
C PHE A 533 -22.82 -23.14 -7.90
N VAL A 534 -23.94 -22.98 -7.19
CA VAL A 534 -25.20 -23.67 -7.49
C VAL A 534 -26.18 -22.70 -8.12
N GLY A 535 -26.80 -23.09 -9.24
CA GLY A 535 -27.83 -22.29 -9.90
C GLY A 535 -27.31 -21.19 -10.81
N ASN A 536 -28.22 -20.38 -11.36
CA ASN A 536 -27.97 -19.39 -12.42
C ASN A 536 -28.33 -17.95 -12.02
N GLN A 537 -28.52 -17.71 -10.72
CA GLN A 537 -28.83 -16.39 -10.18
C GLN A 537 -27.69 -15.41 -10.48
N PRO A 538 -27.96 -14.08 -10.51
CA PRO A 538 -26.90 -13.09 -10.68
C PRO A 538 -25.74 -13.35 -9.70
N ARG A 539 -24.51 -13.26 -10.22
CA ARG A 539 -23.24 -13.52 -9.49
C ARG A 539 -22.84 -14.99 -9.31
N HIS A 540 -23.76 -15.93 -9.53
CA HIS A 540 -23.46 -17.36 -9.44
C HIS A 540 -22.70 -17.83 -10.69
N CYS A 541 -21.90 -18.88 -10.57
CA CYS A 541 -21.14 -19.42 -11.70
C CYS A 541 -22.06 -19.78 -12.88
N GLY A 542 -23.24 -20.35 -12.60
CA GLY A 542 -24.21 -20.75 -13.60
C GLY A 542 -24.88 -19.61 -14.37
N SER A 543 -24.72 -18.35 -13.95
CA SER A 543 -25.20 -17.20 -14.75
C SER A 543 -24.42 -17.03 -16.06
N CYS A 544 -23.20 -17.58 -16.13
CA CYS A 544 -22.35 -17.54 -17.32
C CYS A 544 -21.91 -18.93 -17.79
N HIS A 545 -21.93 -19.94 -16.90
CA HIS A 545 -21.55 -21.33 -17.21
C HIS A 545 -22.73 -22.28 -16.98
N PRO A 546 -23.57 -22.52 -18.00
CA PRO A 546 -24.70 -23.44 -17.88
C PRO A 546 -24.27 -24.83 -17.38
N ALA A 547 -25.10 -25.46 -16.54
CA ALA A 547 -24.78 -26.74 -15.91
C ALA A 547 -24.49 -27.87 -16.93
N ASN A 548 -25.10 -27.80 -18.11
CA ASN A 548 -24.88 -28.75 -19.22
C ASN A 548 -23.64 -28.44 -20.09
N SER A 549 -22.79 -27.49 -19.67
CA SER A 549 -21.54 -27.17 -20.36
C SER A 549 -20.35 -27.89 -19.69
N PRO A 550 -19.27 -28.18 -20.44
CA PRO A 550 -18.07 -28.76 -19.84
C PRO A 550 -17.49 -27.95 -18.68
N ILE A 551 -17.67 -26.62 -18.70
CA ILE A 551 -17.25 -25.74 -17.60
C ILE A 551 -18.23 -25.83 -16.42
N GLY A 552 -19.53 -25.97 -16.70
CA GLY A 552 -20.55 -26.22 -15.67
C GLY A 552 -20.28 -27.49 -14.88
N GLU A 553 -19.94 -28.59 -15.56
CA GLU A 553 -19.53 -29.83 -14.88
C GLU A 553 -18.30 -29.64 -13.99
N GLN A 554 -17.33 -28.83 -14.43
CA GLN A 554 -16.15 -28.52 -13.63
C GLN A 554 -16.51 -27.66 -12.40
N VAL A 555 -17.43 -26.71 -12.53
CA VAL A 555 -17.96 -25.90 -11.42
C VAL A 555 -18.63 -26.82 -10.37
N ASP A 556 -19.43 -27.80 -10.80
CA ASP A 556 -20.08 -28.77 -9.92
C ASP A 556 -19.05 -29.66 -9.20
N GLN A 557 -17.99 -30.07 -9.89
CA GLN A 557 -16.89 -30.83 -9.28
C GLN A 557 -16.16 -30.01 -8.20
N ILE A 558 -15.88 -28.73 -8.48
CA ILE A 558 -15.27 -27.81 -7.52
C ILE A 558 -16.18 -27.62 -6.29
N HIS A 559 -17.47 -27.40 -6.52
CA HIS A 559 -18.46 -27.27 -5.44
C HIS A 559 -18.47 -28.50 -4.53
N ARG A 560 -18.50 -29.70 -5.13
CA ARG A 560 -18.51 -30.96 -4.39
C ARG A 560 -17.28 -31.11 -3.50
N VAL A 561 -16.07 -30.95 -4.03
CA VAL A 561 -14.84 -31.17 -3.26
C VAL A 561 -14.66 -30.14 -2.14
N LEU A 562 -15.13 -28.90 -2.33
CA LEU A 562 -15.11 -27.88 -1.28
C LEU A 562 -16.15 -28.17 -0.20
N THR A 563 -17.37 -28.58 -0.59
CA THR A 563 -18.45 -28.92 0.35
C THR A 563 -18.12 -30.14 1.19
N GLU A 564 -17.51 -31.16 0.58
CA GLU A 564 -17.02 -32.36 1.29
C GLU A 564 -15.96 -31.98 2.34
N ALA A 565 -14.99 -31.13 1.99
CA ALA A 565 -13.96 -30.69 2.92
C ALA A 565 -14.52 -29.79 4.04
N SER A 566 -15.45 -28.87 3.72
CA SER A 566 -16.10 -28.02 4.74
C SER A 566 -16.93 -28.86 5.71
N THR A 567 -17.74 -29.79 5.19
CA THR A 567 -18.54 -30.70 6.01
C THR A 567 -17.64 -31.55 6.92
N ALA A 568 -16.57 -32.14 6.38
CA ALA A 568 -15.64 -32.94 7.17
C ALA A 568 -15.00 -32.11 8.29
N TYR A 569 -14.58 -30.87 8.00
CA TYR A 569 -14.05 -29.94 9.00
C TYR A 569 -15.08 -29.62 10.10
N GLU A 570 -16.31 -29.29 9.73
CA GLU A 570 -17.39 -28.96 10.68
C GLU A 570 -17.74 -30.14 11.59
N GLU A 571 -17.81 -31.36 11.03
CA GLU A 571 -18.02 -32.58 11.82
C GLU A 571 -16.86 -32.86 12.77
N GLY A 572 -15.61 -32.68 12.31
CA GLY A 572 -14.42 -32.81 13.14
C GLY A 572 -14.42 -31.81 14.30
N GLU A 573 -14.71 -30.53 14.01
CA GLU A 573 -14.81 -29.47 15.01
C GLU A 573 -15.91 -29.75 16.03
N ALA A 574 -17.09 -30.18 15.57
CA ALA A 574 -18.20 -30.52 16.45
C ALA A 574 -17.85 -31.67 17.41
N LYS A 575 -17.12 -32.70 16.93
CA LYS A 575 -16.68 -33.82 17.77
C LYS A 575 -15.58 -33.45 18.75
N VAL A 576 -14.64 -32.59 18.37
CA VAL A 576 -13.64 -32.06 19.31
C VAL A 576 -14.31 -31.25 20.41
N LYS A 577 -15.27 -30.37 20.07
CA LYS A 577 -16.07 -29.62 21.05
C LYS A 577 -16.87 -30.54 21.97
N GLU A 578 -17.47 -31.61 21.44
CA GLU A 578 -18.18 -32.60 22.25
C GLU A 578 -17.24 -33.29 23.25
N ALA A 579 -16.04 -33.67 22.81
CA ALA A 579 -15.03 -34.28 23.67
C ALA A 579 -14.55 -33.32 24.78
N GLU A 580 -14.30 -32.05 24.43
CA GLU A 580 -13.93 -30.99 25.37
C GLU A 580 -15.03 -30.77 26.43
N GLN A 581 -16.29 -30.68 26.01
CA GLN A 581 -17.45 -30.53 26.91
C GLN A 581 -17.63 -31.72 27.88
N ARG A 582 -17.12 -32.90 27.52
CA ARG A 582 -17.09 -34.09 28.38
C ARG A 582 -15.88 -34.11 29.33
N GLY A 583 -15.03 -33.08 29.30
CA GLY A 583 -13.83 -32.94 30.13
C GLY A 583 -12.61 -33.69 29.61
N LEU A 584 -12.58 -34.06 28.31
CA LEU A 584 -11.43 -34.72 27.69
C LEU A 584 -10.38 -33.70 27.25
N ILE A 585 -9.11 -34.07 27.40
CA ILE A 585 -7.99 -33.27 26.92
C ILE A 585 -7.81 -33.56 25.43
N VAL A 586 -8.11 -32.58 24.57
CA VAL A 586 -8.14 -32.72 23.09
C VAL A 586 -7.14 -31.79 22.37
N THR A 587 -6.07 -31.40 23.06
CA THR A 587 -5.08 -30.43 22.53
C THR A 587 -4.40 -30.87 21.23
N VAL A 588 -4.20 -32.19 21.03
CA VAL A 588 -3.61 -32.75 19.81
C VAL A 588 -4.60 -32.65 18.65
N GLU A 589 -5.86 -33.00 18.91
CA GLU A 589 -6.96 -32.93 17.96
C GLU A 589 -7.23 -31.49 17.55
N GLU A 590 -7.19 -30.53 18.47
CA GLU A 590 -7.27 -29.10 18.18
C GLU A 590 -6.13 -28.63 17.27
N GLY A 591 -4.89 -29.05 17.55
CA GLY A 591 -3.73 -28.72 16.73
C GLY A 591 -3.89 -29.22 15.30
N ARG A 592 -4.32 -30.47 15.13
CA ARG A 592 -4.63 -31.07 13.82
C ARG A 592 -5.81 -30.37 13.14
N LEU A 593 -6.83 -29.98 13.88
CA LEU A 593 -7.98 -29.26 13.33
C LEU A 593 -7.57 -27.87 12.81
N ARG A 594 -6.64 -27.17 13.48
CA ARG A 594 -6.06 -25.91 12.97
C ARG A 594 -5.29 -26.11 11.66
N GLU A 595 -4.57 -27.22 11.52
CA GLU A 595 -3.92 -27.60 10.27
C GLU A 595 -4.95 -27.88 9.16
N SER A 596 -6.02 -28.62 9.47
CA SER A 596 -7.12 -28.84 8.54
C SER A 596 -7.77 -27.53 8.09
N ASN A 597 -8.07 -26.63 9.04
CA ASN A 597 -8.64 -25.31 8.73
C ASN A 597 -7.73 -24.50 7.81
N THR A 598 -6.41 -24.56 8.05
CA THR A 598 -5.42 -23.89 7.20
C THR A 598 -5.47 -24.41 5.76
N ASN A 599 -5.58 -25.73 5.58
CA ASN A 599 -5.75 -26.34 4.25
C ASN A 599 -7.08 -25.93 3.61
N LEU A 600 -8.18 -25.87 4.36
CA LEU A 600 -9.49 -25.44 3.86
C LEU A 600 -9.50 -23.96 3.46
N ILE A 601 -8.92 -23.07 4.26
CA ILE A 601 -8.76 -21.64 3.93
C ILE A 601 -7.91 -21.50 2.65
N THR A 602 -6.84 -22.27 2.53
CA THR A 602 -5.99 -22.28 1.33
C THR A 602 -6.77 -22.78 0.13
N ALA A 603 -7.55 -23.86 0.25
CA ALA A 603 -8.43 -24.37 -0.80
C ALA A 603 -9.41 -23.29 -1.28
N ARG A 604 -10.04 -22.57 -0.35
CA ARG A 604 -10.94 -21.44 -0.63
C ARG A 604 -10.23 -20.23 -1.25
N ALA A 605 -8.94 -20.05 -1.06
CA ALA A 605 -8.18 -19.03 -1.79
C ALA A 605 -7.91 -19.52 -3.23
N VAL A 606 -7.32 -20.71 -3.38
CA VAL A 606 -6.89 -21.25 -4.69
C VAL A 606 -8.04 -21.67 -5.59
N GLN A 607 -9.28 -21.77 -5.09
CA GLN A 607 -10.47 -21.95 -5.94
C GLN A 607 -10.59 -20.88 -7.03
N HIS A 608 -10.04 -19.69 -6.80
CA HIS A 608 -10.02 -18.59 -7.75
C HIS A 608 -9.08 -18.83 -8.93
N THR A 609 -8.22 -19.86 -8.89
CA THR A 609 -7.52 -20.35 -10.09
C THR A 609 -8.47 -21.01 -11.08
N THR A 610 -9.66 -21.44 -10.62
CA THR A 610 -10.64 -22.24 -11.38
C THR A 610 -10.06 -23.56 -11.90
N GLN A 611 -9.02 -24.09 -11.26
CA GLN A 611 -8.37 -25.35 -11.62
C GLN A 611 -8.68 -26.42 -10.58
N LEU A 612 -9.44 -27.45 -10.97
CA LEU A 612 -9.90 -28.50 -10.07
C LEU A 612 -8.75 -29.20 -9.35
N ALA A 613 -7.69 -29.61 -10.08
CA ALA A 613 -6.56 -30.33 -9.50
C ALA A 613 -5.87 -29.57 -8.34
N THR A 614 -5.72 -28.25 -8.47
CA THR A 614 -5.13 -27.39 -7.44
C THR A 614 -6.01 -27.30 -6.19
N ILE A 615 -7.32 -27.32 -6.39
CA ILE A 615 -8.32 -27.26 -5.31
C ILE A 615 -8.37 -28.60 -4.58
N GLU A 616 -8.45 -29.70 -5.34
CA GLU A 616 -8.50 -31.07 -4.84
C GLU A 616 -7.31 -31.43 -3.95
N GLU A 617 -6.10 -30.97 -4.30
CA GLU A 617 -4.91 -31.22 -3.48
C GLU A 617 -5.07 -30.68 -2.05
N LYS A 618 -5.69 -29.50 -1.89
CA LYS A 618 -5.87 -28.86 -0.58
C LYS A 618 -7.12 -29.36 0.13
N THR A 619 -8.23 -29.56 -0.59
CA THR A 619 -9.45 -30.10 0.01
C THR A 619 -9.23 -31.52 0.53
N LYS A 620 -8.55 -32.38 -0.23
CA LYS A 620 -8.23 -33.75 0.20
C LYS A 620 -7.46 -33.80 1.52
N LYS A 621 -6.41 -32.97 1.66
CA LYS A 621 -5.63 -32.87 2.91
C LYS A 621 -6.51 -32.43 4.09
N SER A 622 -7.36 -31.43 3.87
CA SER A 622 -8.31 -30.98 4.91
C SER A 622 -9.29 -32.10 5.29
N THR A 623 -9.90 -32.78 4.32
CA THR A 623 -10.84 -33.90 4.55
C THR A 623 -10.18 -35.03 5.33
N GLU A 624 -8.98 -35.47 4.94
CA GLU A 624 -8.26 -36.56 5.60
C GLU A 624 -7.90 -36.23 7.06
N ILE A 625 -7.39 -35.01 7.30
CA ILE A 625 -7.07 -34.55 8.66
C ILE A 625 -8.34 -34.47 9.50
N SER A 626 -9.40 -33.84 8.98
CA SER A 626 -10.67 -33.67 9.68
C SER A 626 -11.33 -35.01 10.03
N ALA A 627 -11.37 -35.96 9.09
CA ALA A 627 -11.90 -37.30 9.34
C ALA A 627 -11.08 -38.05 10.40
N GLY A 628 -9.75 -37.92 10.35
CA GLY A 628 -8.85 -38.49 11.36
C GLY A 628 -9.02 -37.87 12.74
N VAL A 629 -9.30 -36.56 12.82
CA VAL A 629 -9.61 -35.85 14.08
C VAL A 629 -10.96 -36.28 14.63
N LYS A 630 -11.99 -36.33 13.79
CA LYS A 630 -13.33 -36.81 14.15
C LYS A 630 -13.27 -38.20 14.78
N LYS A 631 -12.60 -39.14 14.11
CA LYS A 631 -12.44 -40.52 14.58
C LYS A 631 -11.66 -40.60 15.89
N ALA A 632 -10.61 -39.79 16.06
CA ALA A 632 -9.84 -39.75 17.30
C ALA A 632 -10.70 -39.25 18.48
N ALA A 633 -11.45 -38.16 18.28
CA ALA A 633 -12.36 -37.62 19.28
C ALA A 633 -13.49 -38.62 19.63
N GLU A 634 -14.09 -39.27 18.63
CA GLU A 634 -15.11 -40.31 18.84
C GLU A 634 -14.56 -41.48 19.66
N ASN A 635 -13.36 -41.97 19.33
CA ASN A 635 -12.71 -43.04 20.09
C ASN A 635 -12.44 -42.62 21.54
N ALA A 636 -11.94 -41.41 21.78
CA ALA A 636 -11.68 -40.90 23.13
C ALA A 636 -12.97 -40.78 23.96
N ILE A 637 -14.07 -40.36 23.33
CA ILE A 637 -15.40 -40.32 23.97
C ILE A 637 -15.87 -41.74 24.32
N GLN A 638 -15.80 -42.68 23.38
CA GLN A 638 -16.25 -44.06 23.58
C GLN A 638 -15.43 -44.76 24.67
N GLU A 639 -14.10 -44.59 24.68
CA GLU A 639 -13.22 -45.14 25.70
C GLU A 639 -13.59 -44.61 27.10
N THR A 640 -13.92 -43.32 27.20
CA THR A 640 -14.34 -42.71 28.47
C THR A 640 -15.68 -43.24 28.96
N VAL A 641 -16.65 -43.43 28.05
CA VAL A 641 -17.94 -44.04 28.38
C VAL A 641 -17.75 -45.48 28.85
N PHE A 642 -16.94 -46.26 28.13
CA PHE A 642 -16.61 -47.63 28.49
C PHE A 642 -15.94 -47.72 29.87
N ARG A 643 -14.94 -46.87 30.14
CA ARG A 643 -14.25 -46.82 31.46
C ARG A 643 -15.23 -46.50 32.59
N ARG A 644 -16.18 -45.58 32.39
CA ARG A 644 -17.23 -45.28 33.38
C ARG A 644 -18.15 -46.47 33.62
N GLN A 645 -18.61 -47.14 32.56
CA GLN A 645 -19.46 -48.33 32.67
C GLN A 645 -18.72 -49.47 33.37
N ALA A 646 -17.47 -49.73 32.99
CA ALA A 646 -16.62 -50.73 33.62
C ALA A 646 -16.42 -50.44 35.11
N MET A 647 -16.15 -49.18 35.49
CA MET A 647 -16.05 -48.76 36.89
C MET A 647 -17.34 -49.00 37.66
N VAL A 648 -18.51 -48.66 37.11
CA VAL A 648 -19.82 -48.92 37.75
C VAL A 648 -20.03 -50.42 37.97
N VAL A 649 -19.75 -51.24 36.95
CA VAL A 649 -19.86 -52.71 37.05
C VAL A 649 -18.90 -53.26 38.11
N SER A 650 -17.64 -52.79 38.13
CA SER A 650 -16.66 -53.20 39.15
C SER A 650 -17.07 -52.79 40.55
N VAL A 651 -17.58 -51.57 40.75
CA VAL A 651 -18.08 -51.10 42.05
C VAL A 651 -19.30 -51.91 42.49
N ALA A 652 -20.22 -52.22 41.58
CA ALA A 652 -21.39 -53.06 41.89
C ALA A 652 -20.98 -54.48 42.29
N ALA A 653 -20.00 -55.09 41.60
CA ALA A 653 -19.45 -56.39 41.95
C ALA A 653 -18.79 -56.37 43.35
N VAL A 654 -17.99 -55.34 43.64
CA VAL A 654 -17.36 -55.17 44.97
C VAL A 654 -18.42 -55.00 46.07
N LEU A 655 -19.44 -54.17 45.85
CA LEU A 655 -20.54 -53.99 46.80
C LEU A 655 -21.32 -55.28 47.03
N PHE A 656 -21.57 -56.06 45.97
CA PHE A 656 -22.21 -57.36 46.08
C PHE A 656 -21.37 -58.34 46.91
N THR A 657 -20.06 -58.39 46.67
CA THR A 657 -19.13 -59.19 47.49
C THR A 657 -19.13 -58.74 48.95
N VAL A 658 -19.08 -57.43 49.22
CA VAL A 658 -19.11 -56.87 50.58
C VAL A 658 -20.42 -57.23 51.29
N VAL A 659 -21.57 -57.08 50.63
CA VAL A 659 -22.87 -57.46 51.19
C VAL A 659 -22.93 -58.97 51.48
N GLY A 660 -22.44 -59.80 50.55
CA GLY A 660 -22.33 -61.25 50.75
C GLY A 660 -21.47 -61.61 51.96
N LEU A 661 -20.32 -60.96 52.14
CA LEU A 661 -19.45 -61.14 53.31
C LEU A 661 -20.11 -60.69 54.61
N ILE A 662 -20.89 -59.60 54.60
CA ILE A 662 -21.64 -59.13 55.78
C ILE A 662 -22.73 -60.14 56.17
N ILE A 663 -23.44 -60.71 55.19
CA ILE A 663 -24.46 -61.75 55.42
C ILE A 663 -23.81 -63.00 56.01
N ALA A 664 -22.74 -63.51 55.38
CA ALA A 664 -22.02 -64.68 55.86
C ALA A 664 -21.47 -64.48 57.28
N LYS A 665 -20.91 -63.30 57.59
CA LYS A 665 -20.47 -62.94 58.94
C LYS A 665 -21.64 -62.98 59.93
N ARG A 666 -22.79 -62.40 59.59
CA ARG A 666 -23.98 -62.41 60.46
C ARG A 666 -24.49 -63.82 60.74
N GLU A 667 -24.47 -64.70 59.75
CA GLU A 667 -24.82 -66.12 59.94
C GLU A 667 -23.83 -66.84 60.84
N MET A 668 -22.53 -66.62 60.65
CA MET A 668 -21.49 -67.16 61.52
C MET A 668 -21.61 -66.67 62.96
N ASP A 669 -21.85 -65.36 63.16
CA ASP A 669 -22.05 -64.77 64.49
C ASP A 669 -23.29 -65.38 65.18
N ARG A 670 -24.40 -65.57 64.46
CA ARG A 670 -25.60 -66.25 64.99
C ARG A 670 -25.30 -67.70 65.38
N ALA A 671 -24.63 -68.45 64.50
CA ALA A 671 -24.26 -69.83 64.74
C ALA A 671 -23.28 -69.97 65.93
N TYR A 672 -22.39 -68.99 66.13
CA TYR A 672 -21.51 -68.90 67.29
C TYR A 672 -22.31 -68.66 68.58
N VAL A 673 -23.21 -67.67 68.59
CA VAL A 673 -24.06 -67.35 69.76
C VAL A 673 -24.95 -68.54 70.13
N GLU A 674 -25.52 -69.26 69.17
CA GLU A 674 -26.31 -70.47 69.43
C GLU A 674 -25.48 -71.63 70.00
N ARG A 675 -24.22 -71.78 69.56
CA ARG A 675 -23.29 -72.75 70.14
C ARG A 675 -22.95 -72.38 71.58
N TRP A 676 -22.57 -71.12 71.81
CA TRP A 676 -22.25 -70.59 73.13
C TRP A 676 -23.43 -70.74 74.12
N ARG A 677 -24.66 -70.45 73.68
CA ARG A 677 -25.88 -70.66 74.48
C ARG A 677 -26.20 -72.13 74.77
N ARG A 678 -25.75 -73.07 73.93
CA ARG A 678 -25.88 -74.52 74.19
C ARG A 678 -24.85 -74.97 75.21
N ASP A 679 -23.62 -74.48 75.09
CA ASP A 679 -22.54 -74.80 76.04
C ASP A 679 -22.80 -74.23 77.44
N GLN A 680 -23.44 -73.06 77.56
CA GLN A 680 -23.88 -72.49 78.85
C GLN A 680 -25.07 -73.22 79.50
N ARG A 681 -25.82 -74.02 78.73
CA ARG A 681 -26.98 -74.79 79.22
C ARG A 681 -26.65 -76.23 79.59
N ARG A 682 -25.47 -76.70 79.23
CA ARG A 682 -24.86 -77.94 79.73
C ARG A 682 -24.06 -77.62 80.97
#